data_AF-A0AA88VM23-F1
#
_entry.id   AF-A0AA88VM23-F1
#
_cell.length_a   1.000
_cell.length_b   1.000
_cell.length_c   1.000
_cell.angle_alpha   90.00
_cell.angle_beta   90.00
_cell.angle_gamma   90.00
#
_symmetry.space_group_name_H-M   'P 1'
#
loop_
_entity.id
_entity.type
_entity.pdbx_description
1 polymer ?
#
loop_
_entity_poly.entity_id
_entity_poly.type
_entity_poly.pdbx_seq_one_letter_code
_entity_poly.pdbx_strand_id
1 'polypeptide(L)'
;MVGFQPSESSSMPPSPGESIIVVMDANRSKGSLDALEWAINTIVHPNDTVVVLGVLTELGKKPSQTSCFPFIGTVWVKLEFSAGQGEMSPSHLAEEIVKKREEYLCALQPFYRQCKKNGVKLDVQLAAGIDPRNIAVEEAHKCNPRWIVLDSHLKKDKVYIYGHVACNVAVMKGKIGAVMHPKAPECEQWGRDYVKIKAAAFTSNEPGKHQDESSADLKTLRVCSPPPTPQNPCWCPLSWRTGFPRAFSVSELEVITNCFANENIVQMKDDWELFEGVYLETPVLVMRHSVNDDRAWSLLKILSRVRHRCVFNLVGYCCSGDFMFLLRDYPCSSTLERNLQSKNTSLQLFLVLASFVGSAVITTSDESAKSLPWKVRWQIALDIGTAVRYLHEECADGPIVDLSVCSTHIVMVHGVSAMNEEEDVRLSGDVRDYGMLLIELISGKSAEHFQEQGEGQSLIDWALPQLENGSLSQVMDPRLTDASGDVTVHHMQRAALLCLKNGSGQKYSMSEVLAVVRGDQYKPDSILVVSSVTTDPQITFNYLHLLAATALIVAVYCFYIRSNSIYLIDFSCYLPPDHLRVPTSEFIEHFEICDIHQREAVDFQAKVIERSGVGGEAGFPLAVHQIPPDTSLNPTREETETILFTIVKDLLTKNNVNPKSIDIVVSNCSIFCPTPSITAMIINKFGLRSNVKSISLSGMGCSAGLLSISLAKDLLRVHRNSLALVLSMEAVTLNGYTGGVKSMLLANALFRMGGVAALLSNRNNDKGRARYKLQYLVRTHMGSDDQSYLSVFQEHDECGHVGVSLSKVLLHVAGNALKTNISELGPSVLLYSEQFLYGWYMFCSKYLGLANSEETYVPNFKKAFEHFCIHAGGRAVIDAVEDNLRLSKEDGEASRMTLYRFGNTSSSSVWYELCYLESKGRVKKGDRLWQIAFGSGFKCNSAVWKCISEPNPNLRNAWADRIHLYPVEIPNVAEH
;
A
#
# COMPACT_ATOMS: atom_id res chain seq x y z
N MET A 1 -29.74 83.35 -29.51
CA MET A 1 -31.03 82.66 -29.72
C MET A 1 -30.70 81.26 -30.21
N VAL A 2 -31.11 80.14 -29.59
CA VAL A 2 -31.90 79.90 -28.36
C VAL A 2 -31.23 78.69 -27.67
N GLY A 3 -31.21 78.63 -26.34
CA GLY A 3 -30.71 77.45 -25.60
C GLY A 3 -31.84 76.53 -25.16
N PHE A 4 -31.53 75.26 -24.87
CA PHE A 4 -32.41 74.35 -24.13
C PHE A 4 -31.60 73.31 -23.34
N GLN A 5 -31.84 73.26 -22.03
CA GLN A 5 -31.78 72.09 -21.14
C GLN A 5 -33.25 71.74 -20.80
N PRO A 6 -33.64 70.51 -20.39
CA PRO A 6 -33.00 69.59 -19.44
C PRO A 6 -32.59 68.24 -20.12
N SER A 7 -32.36 67.09 -19.48
CA SER A 7 -32.50 66.65 -18.07
C SER A 7 -31.44 65.61 -17.65
N GLU A 8 -31.43 65.25 -16.37
CA GLU A 8 -30.55 64.22 -15.79
C GLU A 8 -30.98 62.79 -16.12
N SER A 9 -29.99 61.89 -16.22
CA SER A 9 -30.15 60.47 -15.89
C SER A 9 -28.87 59.98 -15.20
N SER A 10 -29.00 59.36 -14.04
CA SER A 10 -27.88 58.93 -13.20
C SER A 10 -27.11 57.75 -13.81
N SER A 11 -25.83 57.93 -14.17
CA SER A 11 -24.93 56.81 -14.42
C SER A 11 -24.39 56.28 -13.09
N MET A 12 -24.65 54.99 -12.79
CA MET A 12 -24.11 54.29 -11.63
C MET A 12 -22.56 54.30 -11.62
N PRO A 13 -21.92 54.14 -10.44
CA PRO A 13 -20.48 53.87 -10.38
C PRO A 13 -20.13 52.59 -11.16
N PRO A 14 -18.91 52.47 -11.71
CA PRO A 14 -18.48 51.27 -12.43
C PRO A 14 -18.50 50.06 -11.50
N SER A 15 -19.00 48.93 -12.00
CA SER A 15 -19.02 47.66 -11.29
C SER A 15 -17.60 47.21 -10.90
N PRO A 16 -17.42 46.55 -9.74
CA PRO A 16 -16.13 45.98 -9.37
C PRO A 16 -15.73 44.93 -10.42
N GLY A 17 -14.49 45.00 -10.91
CA GLY A 17 -13.96 44.03 -11.87
C GLY A 17 -13.75 42.66 -11.25
N GLU A 18 -13.99 41.60 -12.00
CA GLU A 18 -13.96 40.23 -11.49
C GLU A 18 -12.62 39.55 -11.80
N SER A 19 -12.27 38.53 -11.01
CA SER A 19 -11.04 37.76 -11.16
C SER A 19 -11.23 36.57 -12.13
N ILE A 20 -10.22 36.28 -12.96
CA ILE A 20 -10.17 35.15 -13.88
C ILE A 20 -8.81 34.47 -13.75
N ILE A 21 -8.76 33.18 -13.45
CA ILE A 21 -7.50 32.43 -13.34
C ILE A 21 -7.24 31.66 -14.65
N VAL A 22 -6.01 31.71 -15.15
CA VAL A 22 -5.53 30.86 -16.25
C VAL A 22 -4.37 30.01 -15.72
N VAL A 23 -4.56 28.69 -15.64
CA VAL A 23 -3.58 27.75 -15.06
C VAL A 23 -2.75 27.09 -16.16
N MET A 24 -1.42 27.15 -16.03
CA MET A 24 -0.45 26.75 -17.05
C MET A 24 0.70 25.91 -16.46
N ASP A 25 1.31 25.02 -17.24
CA ASP A 25 2.51 24.26 -16.86
C ASP A 25 3.77 25.14 -17.00
N ALA A 26 4.42 25.45 -15.87
CA ALA A 26 5.58 26.34 -15.84
C ALA A 26 6.91 25.66 -16.23
N ASN A 27 7.00 24.34 -16.30
CA ASN A 27 8.25 23.67 -16.65
C ASN A 27 8.63 23.89 -18.13
N ARG A 28 7.63 24.00 -19.01
CA ARG A 28 7.83 24.00 -20.47
C ARG A 28 7.95 25.43 -21.01
N SER A 29 9.16 25.81 -21.42
CA SER A 29 9.49 27.12 -22.01
C SER A 29 8.84 27.44 -23.37
N LYS A 30 7.93 26.58 -23.85
CA LYS A 30 7.07 26.78 -25.04
C LYS A 30 5.68 26.12 -24.85
N GLY A 31 5.08 26.24 -23.67
CA GLY A 31 3.65 25.95 -23.50
C GLY A 31 2.81 26.86 -24.42
N SER A 32 1.72 26.35 -25.00
CA SER A 32 0.86 27.13 -25.88
C SER A 32 0.11 28.20 -25.09
N LEU A 33 0.38 29.48 -25.36
CA LEU A 33 -0.36 30.61 -24.76
C LEU A 33 -1.84 30.67 -25.22
N ASP A 34 -2.27 29.74 -26.08
CA ASP A 34 -3.64 29.49 -26.53
C ASP A 34 -4.70 29.58 -25.41
N ALA A 35 -4.40 29.12 -24.19
CA ALA A 35 -5.32 29.21 -23.04
C ALA A 35 -5.56 30.67 -22.60
N LEU A 36 -4.49 31.47 -22.53
CA LEU A 36 -4.53 32.88 -22.17
C LEU A 36 -5.06 33.75 -23.32
N GLU A 37 -4.68 33.44 -24.57
CA GLU A 37 -5.19 34.10 -25.78
C GLU A 37 -6.69 33.87 -25.92
N TRP A 38 -7.17 32.63 -25.74
CA TRP A 38 -8.59 32.32 -25.73
C TRP A 38 -9.32 33.03 -24.59
N ALA A 39 -8.76 33.05 -23.39
CA ALA A 39 -9.36 33.73 -22.24
C ALA A 39 -9.57 35.23 -22.52
N ILE A 40 -8.50 35.94 -22.91
CA ILE A 40 -8.49 37.38 -23.20
C ILE A 40 -9.46 37.75 -24.33
N ASN A 41 -9.59 36.89 -25.36
CA ASN A 41 -10.44 37.16 -26.51
C ASN A 41 -11.91 36.74 -26.32
N THR A 42 -12.23 35.89 -25.32
CA THR A 42 -13.57 35.24 -25.22
C THR A 42 -14.32 35.55 -23.93
N ILE A 43 -13.63 35.66 -22.77
CA ILE A 43 -14.29 35.70 -21.45
C ILE A 43 -13.86 36.86 -20.54
N VAL A 44 -12.86 37.65 -20.95
CA VAL A 44 -12.33 38.80 -20.18
C VAL A 44 -13.01 40.10 -20.61
N HIS A 45 -13.35 40.96 -19.66
CA HIS A 45 -13.98 42.26 -19.89
C HIS A 45 -13.11 43.41 -19.35
N PRO A 46 -13.31 44.66 -19.82
CA PRO A 46 -12.60 45.82 -19.26
C PRO A 46 -12.84 45.94 -17.75
N ASN A 47 -11.77 46.29 -17.01
CA ASN A 47 -11.64 46.29 -15.55
C ASN A 47 -11.48 44.91 -14.87
N ASP A 48 -11.63 43.78 -15.55
CA ASP A 48 -11.34 42.46 -14.94
C ASP A 48 -9.86 42.30 -14.57
N THR A 49 -9.58 41.39 -13.63
CA THR A 49 -8.22 40.98 -13.24
C THR A 49 -7.95 39.54 -13.68
N VAL A 50 -7.04 39.35 -14.63
CA VAL A 50 -6.58 38.04 -15.08
C VAL A 50 -5.35 37.63 -14.27
N VAL A 51 -5.39 36.49 -13.59
CA VAL A 51 -4.27 35.89 -12.85
C VAL A 51 -3.75 34.71 -13.66
N VAL A 52 -2.51 34.79 -14.14
CA VAL A 52 -1.83 33.66 -14.79
C VAL A 52 -1.09 32.87 -13.72
N LEU A 53 -1.56 31.66 -13.43
CA LEU A 53 -0.99 30.74 -12.46
C LEU A 53 -0.12 29.71 -13.17
N GLY A 54 1.20 29.91 -13.17
CA GLY A 54 2.16 28.93 -13.68
C GLY A 54 2.55 27.94 -12.59
N VAL A 55 2.34 26.65 -12.83
CA VAL A 55 2.60 25.58 -11.85
C VAL A 55 3.82 24.76 -12.27
N LEU A 56 4.86 24.73 -11.43
CA LEU A 56 6.03 23.87 -11.63
C LEU A 56 5.77 22.49 -11.04
N THR A 57 5.87 21.46 -11.89
CA THR A 57 5.52 20.06 -11.58
C THR A 57 6.63 19.04 -11.82
N GLU A 58 7.78 19.42 -12.41
CA GLU A 58 8.90 18.50 -12.68
C GLU A 58 10.21 19.02 -12.05
N LEU A 59 10.48 18.60 -10.81
CA LEU A 59 11.77 18.82 -10.16
C LEU A 59 12.79 17.76 -10.62
N GLY A 60 13.85 18.17 -11.34
CA GLY A 60 15.06 17.35 -11.48
C GLY A 60 15.36 16.68 -12.84
N LYS A 61 14.96 17.24 -13.99
CA LYS A 61 15.47 16.77 -15.31
C LYS A 61 15.98 17.91 -16.20
N LYS A 62 17.29 17.91 -16.49
CA LYS A 62 17.85 18.63 -17.64
C LYS A 62 17.60 17.84 -18.94
N PRO A 63 17.32 18.50 -20.07
CA PRO A 63 17.09 17.82 -21.34
C PRO A 63 18.41 17.54 -22.08
N SER A 64 18.87 16.29 -22.11
CA SER A 64 19.93 15.86 -23.02
C SER A 64 19.77 14.42 -23.50
N GLN A 65 19.49 14.31 -24.81
CA GLN A 65 20.26 13.53 -25.79
C GLN A 65 20.44 12.01 -25.58
N THR A 66 19.67 11.26 -26.38
CA THR A 66 20.11 10.18 -27.29
C THR A 66 21.27 9.23 -26.89
N SER A 67 20.92 7.93 -26.82
CA SER A 67 21.75 6.73 -27.09
C SER A 67 22.94 6.47 -26.14
N CYS A 68 23.48 5.26 -25.94
CA CYS A 68 23.39 3.95 -26.63
C CYS A 68 23.27 2.77 -25.64
N PHE A 69 23.04 1.56 -26.16
CA PHE A 69 23.29 0.28 -25.45
C PHE A 69 24.77 -0.17 -25.57
N PRO A 70 25.20 -1.17 -24.77
CA PRO A 70 25.39 -2.53 -25.31
C PRO A 70 24.75 -3.68 -24.48
N PHE A 71 24.97 -4.93 -24.93
CA PHE A 71 24.24 -6.18 -24.61
C PHE A 71 25.12 -7.25 -23.89
N ILE A 72 24.46 -8.19 -23.18
CA ILE A 72 24.82 -9.61 -22.90
C ILE A 72 26.20 -9.89 -22.21
N GLY A 73 26.29 -10.60 -21.07
CA GLY A 73 25.24 -11.23 -20.25
C GLY A 73 25.77 -11.97 -19.00
N THR A 74 24.83 -12.54 -18.22
CA THR A 74 24.99 -13.41 -17.02
C THR A 74 25.65 -12.85 -15.73
N VAL A 75 24.78 -12.23 -14.90
CA VAL A 75 24.50 -12.62 -13.48
C VAL A 75 25.52 -12.30 -12.36
N TRP A 76 25.05 -11.44 -11.43
CA TRP A 76 25.55 -11.00 -10.10
C TRP A 76 26.65 -9.91 -9.98
N VAL A 77 26.23 -8.77 -9.38
CA VAL A 77 26.95 -7.75 -8.58
C VAL A 77 28.03 -6.83 -9.22
N LYS A 78 27.60 -5.60 -9.53
CA LYS A 78 28.19 -4.27 -9.20
C LYS A 78 27.21 -3.22 -9.77
N LEU A 79 26.52 -2.34 -9.06
CA LEU A 79 26.81 -1.56 -7.85
C LEU A 79 28.13 -0.78 -7.92
N GLU A 80 28.17 0.22 -8.81
CA GLU A 80 29.09 1.34 -8.65
C GLU A 80 28.47 2.65 -9.17
N PHE A 81 27.96 3.42 -8.20
CA PHE A 81 27.88 4.88 -8.14
C PHE A 81 27.98 5.72 -9.43
N SER A 82 26.91 6.48 -9.69
CA SER A 82 27.07 7.93 -9.82
C SER A 82 26.57 8.60 -8.54
N ALA A 83 27.45 8.69 -7.55
CA ALA A 83 27.37 9.81 -6.62
C ALA A 83 27.59 11.10 -7.44
N GLY A 84 26.70 12.08 -7.31
CA GLY A 84 26.82 13.35 -8.02
C GLY A 84 25.93 13.53 -9.26
N GLN A 85 24.60 13.49 -9.08
CA GLN A 85 23.73 14.43 -9.79
C GLN A 85 22.97 15.23 -8.73
N GLY A 86 23.23 16.54 -8.68
CA GLY A 86 22.79 17.39 -7.58
C GLY A 86 21.27 17.49 -7.50
N GLU A 87 20.69 16.91 -6.44
CA GLU A 87 19.32 17.22 -6.05
C GLU A 87 19.24 18.67 -5.56
N MET A 88 18.18 19.35 -5.98
CA MET A 88 18.08 20.81 -5.90
C MET A 88 17.77 21.26 -4.47
N SER A 89 18.64 22.08 -3.87
CA SER A 89 18.42 22.69 -2.56
C SER A 89 17.24 23.69 -2.59
N PRO A 90 16.65 24.06 -1.44
CA PRO A 90 15.62 25.11 -1.39
C PRO A 90 16.09 26.44 -1.99
N SER A 91 17.37 26.78 -1.83
CA SER A 91 18.01 27.94 -2.46
C SER A 91 18.06 27.85 -3.98
N HIS A 92 18.43 26.69 -4.56
CA HIS A 92 18.38 26.50 -6.01
C HIS A 92 16.94 26.44 -6.55
N LEU A 93 15.97 25.94 -5.79
CA LEU A 93 14.55 26.02 -6.17
C LEU A 93 14.07 27.48 -6.21
N ALA A 94 14.48 28.31 -5.25
CA ALA A 94 14.20 29.74 -5.27
C ALA A 94 14.85 30.43 -6.49
N GLU A 95 16.10 30.10 -6.84
CA GLU A 95 16.76 30.57 -8.07
C GLU A 95 16.03 30.10 -9.35
N GLU A 96 15.62 28.83 -9.42
CA GLU A 96 14.87 28.28 -10.56
C GLU A 96 13.50 28.97 -10.70
N ILE A 97 12.79 29.25 -9.59
CA ILE A 97 11.54 30.02 -9.56
C ILE A 97 11.77 31.47 -10.03
N VAL A 98 12.82 32.15 -9.56
CA VAL A 98 13.16 33.52 -9.98
C VAL A 98 13.50 33.56 -11.48
N LYS A 99 14.32 32.63 -11.96
CA LYS A 99 14.64 32.49 -13.38
C LYS A 99 13.40 32.20 -14.23
N LYS A 100 12.52 31.30 -13.78
CA LYS A 100 11.26 30.99 -14.47
C LYS A 100 10.29 32.18 -14.49
N ARG A 101 10.30 33.01 -13.44
CA ARG A 101 9.57 34.27 -13.38
C ARG A 101 10.03 35.23 -14.47
N GLU A 102 11.32 35.35 -14.72
CA GLU A 102 11.87 36.19 -15.81
C GLU A 102 11.54 35.64 -17.21
N GLU A 103 11.64 34.31 -17.40
CA GLU A 103 11.21 33.64 -18.64
C GLU A 103 9.71 33.89 -18.92
N TYR A 104 8.83 33.74 -17.91
CA TYR A 104 7.40 33.97 -18.03
C TYR A 104 7.04 35.45 -18.26
N LEU A 105 7.68 36.39 -17.56
CA LEU A 105 7.46 37.82 -17.77
C LEU A 105 7.84 38.28 -19.18
N CYS A 106 8.91 37.71 -19.75
CA CYS A 106 9.28 37.94 -21.15
C CYS A 106 8.22 37.39 -22.13
N ALA A 107 7.75 36.16 -21.91
CA ALA A 107 6.74 35.53 -22.77
C ALA A 107 5.37 36.24 -22.72
N LEU A 108 4.97 36.76 -21.55
CA LEU A 108 3.69 37.44 -21.34
C LEU A 108 3.71 38.94 -21.70
N GLN A 109 4.86 39.51 -22.03
CA GLN A 109 5.01 40.94 -22.36
C GLN A 109 4.06 41.44 -23.48
N PRO A 110 3.75 40.68 -24.55
CA PRO A 110 2.76 41.10 -25.56
C PRO A 110 1.35 41.21 -24.98
N PHE A 111 0.94 40.23 -24.17
CA PHE A 111 -0.37 40.18 -23.51
C PHE A 111 -0.52 41.28 -22.47
N TYR A 112 0.54 41.64 -21.74
CA TYR A 112 0.52 42.77 -20.81
C TYR A 112 0.22 44.11 -21.53
N ARG A 113 0.75 44.30 -22.75
CA ARG A 113 0.44 45.47 -23.60
C ARG A 113 -1.00 45.45 -24.13
N GLN A 114 -1.54 44.27 -24.44
CA GLN A 114 -2.92 44.09 -24.90
C GLN A 114 -3.93 44.33 -23.77
N CYS A 115 -3.72 43.71 -22.60
CA CYS A 115 -4.55 43.91 -21.41
C CYS A 115 -4.56 45.39 -20.99
N LYS A 116 -3.39 46.05 -20.95
CA LYS A 116 -3.30 47.48 -20.63
C LYS A 116 -4.05 48.40 -21.63
N LYS A 117 -4.14 48.03 -22.91
CA LYS A 117 -4.96 48.75 -23.90
C LYS A 117 -6.46 48.52 -23.69
N ASN A 118 -6.85 47.34 -23.21
CA ASN A 118 -8.24 46.93 -23.00
C ASN A 118 -8.77 47.26 -21.60
N GLY A 119 -7.98 47.93 -20.75
CA GLY A 119 -8.37 48.24 -19.36
C GLY A 119 -8.36 47.04 -18.41
N VAL A 120 -7.67 45.96 -18.76
CA VAL A 120 -7.60 44.70 -17.98
C VAL A 120 -6.31 44.69 -17.14
N LYS A 121 -6.42 44.28 -15.88
CA LYS A 121 -5.25 44.04 -15.01
C LYS A 121 -4.74 42.62 -15.22
N LEU A 122 -3.46 42.45 -15.54
CA LEU A 122 -2.82 41.14 -15.66
C LEU A 122 -1.85 40.94 -14.50
N ASP A 123 -2.10 39.91 -13.68
CA ASP A 123 -1.23 39.45 -12.60
C ASP A 123 -0.62 38.08 -12.95
N VAL A 124 0.57 37.79 -12.44
CA VAL A 124 1.32 36.57 -12.77
C VAL A 124 1.89 35.96 -11.50
N GLN A 125 1.44 34.75 -11.20
CA GLN A 125 1.79 34.01 -10.00
C GLN A 125 2.46 32.68 -10.40
N LEU A 126 3.55 32.35 -9.73
CA LEU A 126 4.25 31.08 -9.93
C LEU A 126 4.20 30.29 -8.63
N ALA A 127 3.71 29.06 -8.73
CA ALA A 127 3.61 28.14 -7.62
C ALA A 127 4.38 26.85 -7.95
N ALA A 128 5.14 26.34 -6.99
CA ALA A 128 5.86 25.08 -7.09
C ALA A 128 5.34 24.12 -6.02
N GLY A 129 5.04 22.89 -6.41
CA GLY A 129 4.57 21.88 -5.45
C GLY A 129 4.29 20.53 -6.10
N ILE A 130 4.09 19.53 -5.24
CA ILE A 130 4.04 18.12 -5.62
C ILE A 130 2.76 17.78 -6.41
N ASP A 131 1.67 18.54 -6.20
CA ASP A 131 0.36 18.26 -6.79
C ASP A 131 -0.32 19.52 -7.38
N PRO A 132 -0.38 19.67 -8.73
CA PRO A 132 -0.86 20.90 -9.37
C PRO A 132 -2.36 21.15 -9.16
N ARG A 133 -3.16 20.10 -8.93
CA ARG A 133 -4.63 20.24 -8.80
C ARG A 133 -5.02 20.91 -7.48
N ASN A 134 -4.26 20.68 -6.41
CA ASN A 134 -4.51 21.29 -5.10
C ASN A 134 -4.14 22.78 -5.12
N ILE A 135 -2.99 23.12 -5.71
CA ILE A 135 -2.55 24.50 -5.91
C ILE A 135 -3.59 25.31 -6.70
N ALA A 136 -4.11 24.75 -7.79
CA ALA A 136 -5.13 25.41 -8.61
C ALA A 136 -6.46 25.65 -7.86
N VAL A 137 -6.87 24.72 -6.97
CA VAL A 137 -8.06 24.88 -6.13
C VAL A 137 -7.82 25.90 -5.00
N GLU A 138 -6.66 25.86 -4.36
CA GLU A 138 -6.32 26.77 -3.26
C GLU A 138 -6.26 28.24 -3.73
N GLU A 139 -5.61 28.52 -4.86
CA GLU A 139 -5.59 29.86 -5.45
C GLU A 139 -6.97 30.30 -5.98
N ALA A 140 -7.80 29.36 -6.46
CA ALA A 140 -9.19 29.67 -6.78
C ALA A 140 -10.01 30.07 -5.55
N HIS A 141 -9.79 29.43 -4.39
CA HIS A 141 -10.46 29.80 -3.15
C HIS A 141 -9.98 31.16 -2.62
N LYS A 142 -8.69 31.48 -2.76
CA LYS A 142 -8.12 32.79 -2.39
C LYS A 142 -8.65 33.93 -3.28
N CYS A 143 -8.70 33.72 -4.60
CA CYS A 143 -9.05 34.77 -5.56
C CYS A 143 -10.54 34.85 -5.93
N ASN A 144 -11.35 33.84 -5.58
CA ASN A 144 -12.78 33.71 -5.87
C ASN A 144 -13.18 34.13 -7.31
N PRO A 145 -12.64 33.48 -8.36
CA PRO A 145 -12.77 33.94 -9.75
C PRO A 145 -14.14 33.65 -10.39
N ARG A 146 -14.50 34.42 -11.42
CA ARG A 146 -15.62 34.11 -12.34
C ARG A 146 -15.32 32.86 -13.17
N TRP A 147 -14.05 32.68 -13.56
CA TRP A 147 -13.57 31.61 -14.44
C TRP A 147 -12.21 31.05 -14.01
N ILE A 148 -12.04 29.73 -14.16
CA ILE A 148 -10.74 29.06 -14.26
C ILE A 148 -10.59 28.49 -15.66
N VAL A 149 -9.51 28.85 -16.35
CA VAL A 149 -9.14 28.28 -17.66
C VAL A 149 -7.94 27.37 -17.49
N LEU A 150 -8.11 26.08 -17.76
CA LEU A 150 -7.06 25.07 -17.69
C LEU A 150 -6.44 24.87 -19.07
N ASP A 151 -5.11 24.97 -19.16
CA ASP A 151 -4.37 24.55 -20.35
C ASP A 151 -4.60 23.05 -20.66
N SER A 152 -4.45 22.71 -21.92
CA SER A 152 -4.59 21.37 -22.52
C SER A 152 -3.81 20.27 -21.80
N HIS A 153 -2.70 20.61 -21.14
CA HIS A 153 -1.89 19.69 -20.34
C HIS A 153 -2.51 19.34 -18.97
N LEU A 154 -3.23 20.28 -18.34
CA LEU A 154 -3.96 20.10 -17.07
C LEU A 154 -5.38 19.54 -17.25
N LYS A 155 -5.72 19.10 -18.48
CA LYS A 155 -7.00 18.49 -18.83
C LYS A 155 -7.33 17.22 -18.01
N LYS A 156 -6.32 16.53 -17.46
CA LYS A 156 -6.52 15.35 -16.60
C LYS A 156 -7.21 15.72 -15.29
N ASP A 157 -6.84 16.88 -14.73
CA ASP A 157 -7.22 17.32 -13.38
C ASP A 157 -8.57 18.04 -13.34
N LYS A 158 -9.18 18.28 -14.51
CA LYS A 158 -10.42 19.05 -14.67
C LYS A 158 -11.58 18.56 -13.82
N VAL A 159 -11.70 17.24 -13.59
CA VAL A 159 -12.83 16.65 -12.83
C VAL A 159 -12.68 16.98 -11.36
N TYR A 160 -11.46 16.86 -10.83
CA TYR A 160 -11.13 17.23 -9.47
C TYR A 160 -11.34 18.73 -9.25
N ILE A 161 -10.73 19.58 -10.09
CA ILE A 161 -10.83 21.04 -9.95
C ILE A 161 -12.30 21.49 -10.04
N TYR A 162 -13.07 21.02 -11.04
CA TYR A 162 -14.49 21.35 -11.19
C TYR A 162 -15.36 20.91 -9.99
N GLY A 163 -15.03 19.79 -9.34
CA GLY A 163 -15.74 19.33 -8.13
C GLY A 163 -15.46 20.16 -6.87
N HIS A 164 -14.41 20.99 -6.86
CA HIS A 164 -13.93 21.71 -5.67
C HIS A 164 -13.96 23.25 -5.82
N VAL A 165 -14.48 23.78 -6.93
CA VAL A 165 -14.56 25.24 -7.18
C VAL A 165 -15.98 25.67 -7.57
N ALA A 166 -16.43 26.82 -7.08
CA ALA A 166 -17.78 27.33 -7.33
C ALA A 166 -17.92 28.15 -8.63
N CYS A 167 -16.86 28.22 -9.45
CA CYS A 167 -16.77 29.08 -10.63
C CYS A 167 -16.91 28.30 -11.95
N ASN A 168 -17.03 29.02 -13.08
CA ASN A 168 -17.02 28.37 -14.39
C ASN A 168 -15.63 27.80 -14.70
N VAL A 169 -15.56 26.60 -15.30
CA VAL A 169 -14.29 25.98 -15.69
C VAL A 169 -14.26 25.80 -17.21
N ALA A 170 -13.22 26.30 -17.85
CA ALA A 170 -12.93 26.06 -19.27
C ALA A 170 -11.67 25.20 -19.41
N VAL A 171 -11.66 24.28 -20.37
CA VAL A 171 -10.51 23.39 -20.63
C VAL A 171 -10.13 23.44 -22.09
N MET A 172 -8.86 23.76 -22.38
CA MET A 172 -8.39 23.89 -23.76
C MET A 172 -8.18 22.54 -24.45
N LYS A 173 -8.53 22.46 -25.74
CA LYS A 173 -8.30 21.32 -26.62
C LYS A 173 -7.73 21.83 -27.95
N GLY A 174 -6.45 22.23 -27.93
CA GLY A 174 -5.87 23.10 -28.95
C GLY A 174 -6.46 24.51 -28.83
N LYS A 175 -6.67 25.21 -29.95
CA LYS A 175 -7.22 26.58 -29.99
C LYS A 175 -8.70 26.72 -29.60
N ILE A 176 -9.36 25.64 -29.18
CA ILE A 176 -10.79 25.62 -28.85
C ILE A 176 -10.93 25.28 -27.37
N GLY A 177 -11.53 26.19 -26.59
CA GLY A 177 -11.92 25.96 -25.20
C GLY A 177 -13.26 25.22 -25.09
N ALA A 178 -13.31 24.16 -24.29
CA ALA A 178 -14.55 23.51 -23.90
C ALA A 178 -15.02 24.06 -22.55
N VAL A 179 -16.21 24.66 -22.51
CA VAL A 179 -16.80 25.30 -21.32
C VAL A 179 -17.61 24.30 -20.51
N MET A 180 -17.44 24.33 -19.18
CA MET A 180 -18.27 23.64 -18.20
C MET A 180 -18.87 24.67 -17.22
N HIS A 181 -20.19 24.81 -17.26
CA HIS A 181 -20.94 25.65 -16.31
C HIS A 181 -21.08 24.95 -14.95
N PRO A 182 -21.09 25.67 -13.82
CA PRO A 182 -21.26 25.07 -12.50
C PRO A 182 -22.64 24.42 -12.34
N LYS A 183 -22.69 23.26 -11.70
CA LYS A 183 -23.95 22.75 -11.11
C LYS A 183 -24.30 23.61 -9.89
N ALA A 184 -25.58 23.89 -9.68
CA ALA A 184 -26.04 24.42 -8.39
C ALA A 184 -25.70 23.39 -7.29
N PRO A 185 -25.21 23.82 -6.11
CA PRO A 185 -24.84 22.88 -5.06
C PRO A 185 -26.09 22.24 -4.45
N GLU A 186 -26.22 20.93 -4.60
CA GLU A 186 -27.13 20.14 -3.76
C GLU A 186 -26.58 20.13 -2.34
N CYS A 187 -27.34 20.73 -1.42
CA CYS A 187 -26.92 20.95 -0.06
C CYS A 187 -27.25 19.73 0.81
N GLU A 188 -26.31 18.79 0.92
CA GLU A 188 -26.28 17.92 2.10
C GLU A 188 -25.88 18.76 3.33
N GLN A 189 -26.76 18.77 4.32
CA GLN A 189 -26.63 19.59 5.52
C GLN A 189 -25.64 18.94 6.50
N TRP A 190 -24.36 19.27 6.39
CA TRP A 190 -23.53 19.23 7.58
C TRP A 190 -24.02 20.32 8.55
N GLY A 191 -24.29 19.93 9.79
CA GLY A 191 -24.87 20.82 10.80
C GLY A 191 -24.04 22.09 11.00
N ARG A 192 -24.71 23.25 10.94
CA ARG A 192 -24.10 24.53 11.27
C ARG A 192 -23.85 24.62 12.77
N ASP A 193 -22.58 24.65 13.17
CA ASP A 193 -22.13 25.35 14.37
C ASP A 193 -20.84 26.13 14.08
N TYR A 194 -21.03 27.29 13.45
CA TYR A 194 -20.04 28.38 13.47
C TYR A 194 -20.75 29.66 13.90
N VAL A 195 -20.55 30.04 15.16
CA VAL A 195 -21.10 31.27 15.74
C VAL A 195 -20.43 32.48 15.10
N LYS A 196 -21.19 33.24 14.31
CA LYS A 196 -20.72 34.50 13.72
C LYS A 196 -20.80 35.61 14.77
N ILE A 197 -19.78 35.74 15.60
CA ILE A 197 -19.67 36.84 16.57
C ILE A 197 -19.61 38.16 15.81
N LYS A 198 -20.72 38.91 15.80
CA LYS A 198 -20.69 40.35 15.54
C LYS A 198 -20.23 41.06 16.80
N ALA A 199 -19.32 42.03 16.65
CA ALA A 199 -18.80 42.81 17.76
C ALA A 199 -19.91 43.67 18.41
N ALA A 200 -20.33 43.28 19.61
CA ALA A 200 -21.02 44.12 20.59
C ALA A 200 -20.89 43.48 21.99
N ALA A 201 -20.71 44.32 23.01
CA ALA A 201 -20.75 43.99 24.46
C ALA A 201 -19.60 43.13 25.07
N PHE A 202 -18.41 43.73 25.14
CA PHE A 202 -17.73 43.94 26.44
C PHE A 202 -17.38 45.43 26.50
N THR A 203 -18.14 46.25 27.20
CA THR A 203 -17.93 46.72 28.59
C THR A 203 -19.11 47.67 28.91
N SER A 204 -19.46 48.05 30.14
CA SER A 204 -19.19 47.59 31.52
C SER A 204 -20.23 48.29 32.42
N ASN A 205 -20.15 48.12 33.75
CA ASN A 205 -21.00 48.85 34.71
C ASN A 205 -21.00 50.39 34.52
N GLU A 206 -22.09 51.01 34.98
CA GLU A 206 -22.17 52.42 35.39
C GLU A 206 -20.97 52.85 36.27
N PRO A 207 -20.55 54.15 36.34
CA PRO A 207 -21.44 55.32 36.25
C PRO A 207 -20.91 56.61 35.57
N GLY A 208 -21.81 57.35 34.91
CA GLY A 208 -21.84 58.83 34.95
C GLY A 208 -20.85 59.69 34.13
N LYS A 209 -21.26 60.04 32.89
CA LYS A 209 -21.00 61.31 32.16
C LYS A 209 -19.59 61.67 31.60
N HIS A 210 -19.61 61.94 30.28
CA HIS A 210 -18.74 62.82 29.45
C HIS A 210 -17.27 62.44 29.13
N GLN A 211 -17.10 62.02 27.87
CA GLN A 211 -16.21 62.57 26.82
C GLN A 211 -14.66 62.53 26.88
N ASP A 212 -14.14 62.27 25.67
CA ASP A 212 -12.86 62.60 25.05
C ASP A 212 -11.60 61.74 25.33
N GLU A 213 -11.23 61.01 24.25
CA GLU A 213 -9.92 60.64 23.71
C GLU A 213 -8.67 60.53 24.63
N SER A 214 -8.04 59.34 24.66
CA SER A 214 -6.79 59.03 23.92
C SER A 214 -5.82 58.03 24.60
N SER A 215 -5.13 57.25 23.74
CA SER A 215 -3.83 56.59 23.95
C SER A 215 -3.66 55.38 24.90
N ALA A 216 -2.87 54.43 24.37
CA ALA A 216 -1.99 53.44 25.02
C ALA A 216 -2.55 52.24 25.83
N ASP A 217 -1.95 51.09 25.53
CA ASP A 217 -1.80 49.85 26.31
C ASP A 217 -3.01 49.20 27.02
N LEU A 218 -3.32 47.95 26.62
CA LEU A 218 -3.25 46.86 27.61
C LEU A 218 -2.95 45.48 27.00
N LYS A 219 -2.05 44.76 27.67
CA LYS A 219 -1.79 43.32 27.49
C LYS A 219 -2.93 42.47 28.07
N THR A 220 -2.82 41.16 27.83
CA THR A 220 -3.47 40.02 28.54
C THR A 220 -4.99 39.83 28.41
N LEU A 221 -5.40 38.76 27.71
CA LEU A 221 -5.94 37.52 28.32
C LEU A 221 -6.30 36.46 27.26
N ARG A 222 -5.44 35.45 27.07
CA ARG A 222 -5.83 34.09 26.62
C ARG A 222 -5.59 33.17 27.80
N VAL A 223 -6.62 32.50 28.31
CA VAL A 223 -6.50 31.48 29.36
C VAL A 223 -6.54 30.11 28.69
N CYS A 224 -5.37 29.54 28.44
CA CYS A 224 -5.18 28.16 28.01
C CYS A 224 -5.12 27.31 29.32
N SER A 225 -6.12 26.46 29.58
CA SER A 225 -6.12 25.62 30.79
C SER A 225 -5.29 24.36 30.54
N PRO A 226 -4.47 23.90 31.51
CA PRO A 226 -3.57 22.77 31.27
C PRO A 226 -4.36 21.50 30.90
N PRO A 227 -3.94 20.74 29.87
CA PRO A 227 -4.59 19.50 29.51
C PRO A 227 -4.49 18.49 30.67
N PRO A 228 -5.59 17.83 31.06
CA PRO A 228 -5.56 16.89 32.18
C PRO A 228 -4.67 15.69 31.85
N THR A 229 -3.77 15.33 32.77
CA THR A 229 -2.93 14.14 32.64
C THR A 229 -3.84 12.90 32.54
N PRO A 230 -3.75 12.09 31.46
CA PRO A 230 -4.65 10.97 31.26
C PRO A 230 -4.46 9.92 32.36
N GLN A 231 -5.54 9.52 33.03
CA GLN A 231 -5.48 8.58 34.16
C GLN A 231 -5.07 7.15 33.74
N ASN A 232 -5.19 6.81 32.45
CA ASN A 232 -4.68 5.60 31.82
C ASN A 232 -4.36 5.92 30.33
N PRO A 233 -3.15 6.38 29.99
CA PRO A 233 -2.81 6.70 28.60
C PRO A 233 -2.82 5.42 27.72
N CYS A 234 -3.14 5.60 26.44
CA CYS A 234 -3.14 4.48 25.50
C CYS A 234 -1.70 4.15 25.05
N TRP A 235 -1.12 3.08 25.61
CA TRP A 235 0.28 2.64 25.37
C TRP A 235 0.56 2.05 23.97
N CYS A 236 -0.11 2.53 22.93
CA CYS A 236 0.08 2.13 21.53
C CYS A 236 0.47 3.35 20.68
N PRO A 237 1.70 3.38 20.11
CA PRO A 237 2.22 4.50 19.32
C PRO A 237 1.23 4.99 18.26
N LEU A 238 1.09 6.31 18.15
CA LEU A 238 0.23 6.95 17.16
C LEU A 238 0.78 6.73 15.75
N SER A 239 2.10 6.74 15.57
CA SER A 239 2.76 6.50 14.27
C SER A 239 2.45 5.13 13.66
N TRP A 240 2.02 4.15 14.47
CA TRP A 240 1.64 2.81 14.01
C TRP A 240 0.15 2.67 13.68
N ARG A 241 -0.65 3.73 13.86
CA ARG A 241 -2.08 3.74 13.51
C ARG A 241 -2.27 4.13 12.04
N THR A 242 -3.32 3.61 11.43
CA THR A 242 -3.71 3.96 10.05
C THR A 242 -4.06 5.44 9.96
N GLY A 243 -3.46 6.15 9.01
CA GLY A 243 -3.66 7.60 8.81
C GLY A 243 -2.47 8.48 9.18
N PHE A 244 -1.35 7.90 9.62
CA PHE A 244 -0.11 8.63 9.94
C PHE A 244 1.09 8.21 9.06
N PRO A 245 2.10 9.08 8.87
CA PRO A 245 2.14 10.47 9.30
C PRO A 245 1.15 11.35 8.52
N ARG A 246 0.64 12.41 9.14
CA ARG A 246 -0.25 13.40 8.50
C ARG A 246 0.24 14.83 8.67
N ALA A 247 -0.30 15.73 7.85
CA ALA A 247 -0.19 17.16 8.07
C ALA A 247 -1.10 17.58 9.24
N PHE A 248 -0.60 18.51 10.06
CA PHE A 248 -1.30 19.20 11.14
C PHE A 248 -1.33 20.71 10.85
N SER A 249 -2.36 21.40 11.34
CA SER A 249 -2.43 22.86 11.35
C SER A 249 -1.81 23.46 12.62
N VAL A 250 -1.36 24.72 12.57
CA VAL A 250 -0.81 25.41 13.75
C VAL A 250 -1.81 25.45 14.89
N SER A 251 -3.10 25.66 14.60
CA SER A 251 -4.16 25.66 15.61
C SER A 251 -4.34 24.30 16.30
N GLU A 252 -4.14 23.18 15.60
CA GLU A 252 -4.11 21.86 16.24
C GLU A 252 -2.87 21.71 17.13
N LEU A 253 -1.71 22.24 16.72
CA LEU A 253 -0.49 22.19 17.52
C LEU A 253 -0.58 23.08 18.77
N GLU A 254 -1.19 24.27 18.67
CA GLU A 254 -1.51 25.12 19.83
C GLU A 254 -2.39 24.37 20.84
N VAL A 255 -3.36 23.56 20.40
CA VAL A 255 -4.17 22.74 21.32
C VAL A 255 -3.35 21.60 21.94
N ILE A 256 -2.50 20.94 21.17
CA ILE A 256 -1.67 19.80 21.63
C ILE A 256 -0.64 20.25 22.69
N THR A 257 0.00 21.41 22.51
CA THR A 257 1.10 21.90 23.37
C THR A 257 0.67 22.89 24.46
N ASN A 258 -0.64 23.07 24.68
CA ASN A 258 -1.22 24.11 25.55
C ASN A 258 -0.73 25.53 25.20
N CYS A 259 -1.09 26.03 24.02
CA CYS A 259 -0.67 27.33 23.49
C CYS A 259 0.87 27.52 23.41
N PHE A 260 1.66 26.44 23.22
CA PHE A 260 3.13 26.43 23.35
C PHE A 260 3.62 27.00 24.69
N ALA A 261 2.94 26.70 25.80
CA ALA A 261 3.28 27.23 27.11
C ALA A 261 4.69 26.80 27.56
N ASN A 262 5.42 27.73 28.20
CA ASN A 262 6.79 27.50 28.69
C ASN A 262 6.91 26.33 29.68
N GLU A 263 5.82 25.96 30.36
CA GLU A 263 5.75 24.81 31.27
C GLU A 263 5.87 23.45 30.58
N ASN A 264 5.60 23.40 29.26
CA ASN A 264 5.69 22.19 28.45
C ASN A 264 7.01 22.10 27.66
N ILE A 265 7.94 23.04 27.81
CA ILE A 265 9.24 23.00 27.13
C ILE A 265 10.13 21.96 27.81
N VAL A 266 10.42 20.87 27.10
CA VAL A 266 11.30 19.78 27.56
C VAL A 266 12.77 20.14 27.31
N GLN A 267 13.06 20.84 26.21
CA GLN A 267 14.41 21.22 25.80
C GLN A 267 14.37 22.45 24.89
N MET A 268 15.38 23.30 25.01
CA MET A 268 15.56 24.49 24.18
C MET A 268 17.03 24.55 23.72
N LYS A 269 17.26 24.64 22.41
CA LYS A 269 18.55 24.92 21.78
C LYS A 269 18.40 26.17 20.90
N ASP A 270 19.51 26.79 20.49
CA ASP A 270 19.47 28.05 19.72
C ASP A 270 18.75 27.92 18.36
N ASP A 271 18.72 26.71 17.78
CA ASP A 271 18.12 26.43 16.46
C ASP A 271 16.68 25.85 16.54
N TRP A 272 16.27 25.25 17.67
CA TRP A 272 14.99 24.55 17.82
C TRP A 272 14.52 24.34 19.27
N GLU A 273 13.22 24.09 19.42
CA GLU A 273 12.54 23.90 20.72
C GLU A 273 11.73 22.60 20.77
N LEU A 274 11.72 21.93 21.93
CA LEU A 274 10.97 20.70 22.20
C LEU A 274 9.82 20.97 23.16
N PHE A 275 8.59 20.69 22.74
CA PHE A 275 7.39 20.77 23.57
C PHE A 275 6.82 19.37 23.83
N GLU A 276 6.43 19.09 25.07
CA GLU A 276 5.53 17.99 25.41
C GLU A 276 4.09 18.40 25.10
N GLY A 277 3.26 17.44 24.67
CA GLY A 277 1.85 17.66 24.39
C GLY A 277 1.03 16.38 24.49
N VAL A 278 -0.29 16.53 24.41
CA VAL A 278 -1.22 15.39 24.44
C VAL A 278 -2.11 15.44 23.21
N TYR A 279 -2.15 14.34 22.45
CA TYR A 279 -3.00 14.19 21.28
C TYR A 279 -3.76 12.86 21.36
N LEU A 280 -5.10 12.91 21.27
CA LEU A 280 -5.97 11.73 21.40
C LEU A 280 -5.64 10.88 22.65
N GLU A 281 -5.58 11.54 23.82
CA GLU A 281 -5.27 10.94 25.14
C GLU A 281 -3.89 10.23 25.22
N THR A 282 -3.01 10.49 24.25
CA THR A 282 -1.67 9.90 24.15
C THR A 282 -0.62 11.02 24.22
N PRO A 283 0.44 10.89 25.05
CA PRO A 283 1.52 11.88 25.08
C PRO A 283 2.32 11.85 23.78
N VAL A 284 2.74 13.04 23.32
CA VAL A 284 3.51 13.27 22.09
C VAL A 284 4.59 14.33 22.32
N LEU A 285 5.62 14.30 21.47
CA LEU A 285 6.64 15.36 21.40
C LEU A 285 6.45 16.19 20.14
N VAL A 286 6.58 17.51 20.27
CA VAL A 286 6.47 18.50 19.20
C VAL A 286 7.78 19.27 19.12
N MET A 287 8.58 19.03 18.08
CA MET A 287 9.80 19.79 17.81
C MET A 287 9.45 21.00 16.93
N ARG A 288 9.95 22.20 17.24
CA ARG A 288 9.80 23.43 16.46
C ARG A 288 11.17 23.89 15.94
N HIS A 289 11.35 23.87 14.63
CA HIS A 289 12.55 24.32 13.91
C HIS A 289 12.24 25.58 13.08
N SER A 290 13.28 26.32 12.71
CA SER A 290 13.21 27.33 11.64
C SER A 290 12.95 26.67 10.27
N VAL A 291 12.16 27.30 9.40
CA VAL A 291 11.94 26.83 8.01
C VAL A 291 13.21 26.81 7.17
N ASN A 292 14.24 27.56 7.57
CA ASN A 292 15.55 27.58 6.90
C ASN A 292 16.52 26.50 7.42
N ASP A 293 16.09 25.61 8.33
CA ASP A 293 16.95 24.52 8.81
C ASP A 293 16.95 23.32 7.82
N ASP A 294 17.98 23.26 6.99
CA ASP A 294 18.21 22.17 6.03
C ASP A 294 18.32 20.78 6.71
N ARG A 295 18.70 20.70 8.00
CA ARG A 295 18.76 19.44 8.75
C ARG A 295 17.37 18.94 9.05
N ALA A 296 16.50 19.79 9.58
CA ALA A 296 15.11 19.48 9.88
C ALA A 296 14.33 19.05 8.62
N TRP A 297 14.62 19.66 7.45
CA TRP A 297 14.07 19.24 6.16
C TRP A 297 14.57 17.88 5.71
N SER A 298 15.85 17.57 5.94
CA SER A 298 16.44 16.26 5.63
C SER A 298 15.83 15.16 6.52
N LEU A 299 15.65 15.47 7.80
CA LEU A 299 15.00 14.62 8.81
C LEU A 299 13.53 14.34 8.47
N LEU A 300 12.77 15.34 8.02
CA LEU A 300 11.41 15.16 7.50
C LEU A 300 11.37 14.27 6.24
N LYS A 301 12.33 14.43 5.32
CA LYS A 301 12.44 13.59 4.11
C LYS A 301 12.79 12.13 4.44
N ILE A 302 13.58 11.87 5.48
CA ILE A 302 13.91 10.52 5.94
C ILE A 302 12.70 9.89 6.65
N LEU A 303 12.18 10.54 7.69
CA LEU A 303 11.13 9.98 8.56
C LEU A 303 9.73 9.91 7.93
N SER A 304 9.50 10.60 6.80
CA SER A 304 8.29 10.40 5.98
C SER A 304 8.34 9.10 5.15
N ARG A 305 9.53 8.54 4.93
CA ARG A 305 9.78 7.32 4.11
C ARG A 305 10.04 6.09 4.96
N VAL A 306 10.69 6.25 6.11
CA VAL A 306 11.01 5.17 7.05
C VAL A 306 9.79 4.77 7.89
N ARG A 307 9.53 3.45 7.98
CA ARG A 307 8.53 2.87 8.91
C ARG A 307 9.06 1.58 9.52
N HIS A 308 9.69 1.66 10.69
CA HIS A 308 10.25 0.48 11.38
C HIS A 308 9.97 0.52 12.89
N ARG A 309 9.83 -0.67 13.51
CA ARG A 309 9.47 -0.78 14.94
C ARG A 309 10.55 -0.27 15.88
N CYS A 310 11.81 -0.38 15.45
CA CYS A 310 13.00 0.02 16.23
C CYS A 310 13.64 1.32 15.68
N VAL A 311 12.90 2.12 14.91
CA VAL A 311 13.27 3.50 14.51
C VAL A 311 12.15 4.42 15.02
N PHE A 312 12.50 5.61 15.49
CA PHE A 312 11.55 6.53 16.11
C PHE A 312 10.75 7.30 15.05
N ASN A 313 9.56 6.78 14.71
CA ASN A 313 8.78 7.21 13.55
C ASN A 313 8.07 8.57 13.75
N LEU A 314 7.81 9.25 12.64
CA LEU A 314 7.03 10.50 12.59
C LEU A 314 5.53 10.22 12.78
N VAL A 315 4.87 10.97 13.67
CA VAL A 315 3.41 11.02 13.82
C VAL A 315 2.82 12.06 12.87
N GLY A 316 3.50 13.18 12.63
CA GLY A 316 3.10 14.14 11.60
C GLY A 316 3.98 15.37 11.54
N TYR A 317 3.57 16.36 10.74
CA TYR A 317 4.31 17.60 10.54
C TYR A 317 3.38 18.79 10.29
N CYS A 318 3.88 20.00 10.54
CA CYS A 318 3.25 21.26 10.14
C CYS A 318 4.32 22.21 9.61
N CYS A 319 4.11 22.81 8.43
CA CYS A 319 4.98 23.88 7.93
C CYS A 319 4.12 25.14 7.84
N SER A 320 4.44 26.20 8.59
CA SER A 320 3.62 27.41 8.61
C SER A 320 4.42 28.66 9.00
N GLY A 321 4.35 29.69 8.16
CA GLY A 321 5.15 30.90 8.31
C GLY A 321 6.64 30.58 8.31
N ASP A 322 7.36 31.08 9.31
CA ASP A 322 8.80 30.91 9.47
C ASP A 322 9.20 29.62 10.22
N PHE A 323 8.24 28.80 10.65
CA PHE A 323 8.50 27.61 11.49
C PHE A 323 8.00 26.29 10.88
N MET A 324 8.77 25.24 11.11
CA MET A 324 8.43 23.85 10.81
C MET A 324 8.34 23.04 12.09
N PHE A 325 7.27 22.26 12.22
CA PHE A 325 6.99 21.44 13.39
C PHE A 325 6.99 19.96 13.01
N LEU A 326 7.64 19.13 13.83
CA LEU A 326 7.69 17.68 13.68
C LEU A 326 7.09 17.01 14.92
N LEU A 327 6.04 16.21 14.72
CA LEU A 327 5.33 15.47 15.76
C LEU A 327 5.84 14.03 15.83
N ARG A 328 6.25 13.60 17.02
CA ARG A 328 6.78 12.25 17.31
C ARG A 328 6.03 11.63 18.50
N ASP A 329 6.06 10.30 18.59
CA ASP A 329 5.56 9.58 19.78
C ASP A 329 6.41 9.93 21.02
N TYR A 330 5.88 9.76 22.24
CA TYR A 330 6.61 10.05 23.48
C TYR A 330 7.42 8.82 23.96
N PRO A 331 8.70 8.97 24.35
CA PRO A 331 9.53 7.86 24.82
C PRO A 331 9.12 7.40 26.23
N CYS A 332 9.11 6.08 26.47
CA CYS A 332 8.62 5.51 27.73
C CYS A 332 9.67 5.48 28.86
N SER A 333 10.93 5.80 28.59
CA SER A 333 12.01 5.82 29.57
C SER A 333 13.19 6.65 29.09
N SER A 334 14.15 6.92 29.98
CA SER A 334 15.41 7.58 29.66
C SER A 334 16.26 6.82 28.64
N THR A 335 17.25 7.52 28.06
CA THR A 335 18.24 6.96 27.12
C THR A 335 18.94 5.71 27.66
N LEU A 336 19.41 4.86 26.74
CA LEU A 336 20.16 3.64 27.05
C LEU A 336 21.40 3.96 27.87
N GLU A 337 22.11 5.04 27.55
CA GLU A 337 23.25 5.51 28.34
C GLU A 337 22.90 5.63 29.83
N ARG A 338 21.86 6.37 30.20
CA ARG A 338 21.48 6.57 31.61
C ARG A 338 21.14 5.23 32.30
N ASN A 339 20.59 4.27 31.55
CA ASN A 339 20.29 2.93 32.04
C ASN A 339 21.55 2.03 32.16
N LEU A 340 22.61 2.28 31.38
CA LEU A 340 23.92 1.63 31.52
C LEU A 340 24.74 2.26 32.67
N GLN A 341 24.67 3.58 32.84
CA GLN A 341 25.49 4.33 33.79
C GLN A 341 24.95 4.41 35.22
N SER A 342 23.66 4.12 35.46
CA SER A 342 22.90 4.56 36.65
C SER A 342 23.67 4.51 37.98
N LYS A 343 24.15 5.68 38.43
CA LYS A 343 24.53 5.91 39.83
C LYS A 343 23.28 6.33 40.61
N ASN A 344 23.19 5.90 41.87
CA ASN A 344 22.06 6.22 42.75
C ASN A 344 21.83 7.74 42.84
N THR A 345 20.71 8.23 42.29
CA THR A 345 20.14 9.54 42.66
C THR A 345 18.60 9.51 42.55
N SER A 346 18.00 9.08 43.66
CA SER A 346 16.70 9.45 44.21
C SER A 346 15.67 10.19 43.35
N LEU A 347 14.56 9.49 43.05
CA LEU A 347 13.13 9.88 43.12
C LEU A 347 12.33 8.88 42.27
N GLN A 348 12.05 7.65 42.72
CA GLN A 348 11.00 7.33 43.69
C GLN A 348 9.66 8.09 43.49
N LEU A 349 8.95 7.83 42.38
CA LEU A 349 7.51 7.51 42.34
C LEU A 349 7.05 7.24 40.89
N PHE A 350 6.69 5.99 40.54
CA PHE A 350 5.53 5.58 39.70
C PHE A 350 5.59 4.14 39.13
N LEU A 351 6.76 3.50 39.04
CA LEU A 351 6.91 2.14 38.47
C LEU A 351 6.56 0.98 39.45
N VAL A 352 5.48 1.12 40.23
CA VAL A 352 5.04 0.11 41.22
C VAL A 352 3.57 -0.32 41.06
N LEU A 353 2.77 0.29 40.18
CA LEU A 353 1.32 0.02 40.09
C LEU A 353 0.82 -0.70 38.82
N ALA A 354 1.66 -0.91 37.79
CA ALA A 354 1.19 -1.38 36.48
C ALA A 354 1.67 -2.78 36.04
N SER A 355 2.23 -3.59 36.94
CA SER A 355 2.53 -5.01 36.69
C SER A 355 1.55 -5.91 37.42
N PHE A 356 0.40 -6.14 36.77
CA PHE A 356 -0.64 -7.11 37.09
C PHE A 356 -1.40 -6.94 38.41
N VAL A 357 -2.67 -6.57 38.28
CA VAL A 357 -3.74 -7.33 38.94
C VAL A 357 -3.81 -8.71 38.23
N GLY A 358 -3.49 -9.84 38.88
CA GLY A 358 -2.87 -9.91 40.20
C GLY A 358 -2.57 -11.31 40.72
N SER A 359 -2.23 -11.32 42.01
CA SER A 359 -2.04 -12.46 42.93
C SER A 359 -0.64 -13.05 43.10
N ALA A 360 -0.41 -13.45 44.35
CA ALA A 360 0.67 -14.29 44.88
C ALA A 360 2.07 -13.65 45.03
N VAL A 361 2.18 -12.81 46.06
CA VAL A 361 3.27 -12.79 47.05
C VAL A 361 4.33 -13.89 46.89
N ILE A 362 5.56 -13.48 46.57
CA ILE A 362 6.78 -14.12 47.09
C ILE A 362 7.60 -13.03 47.76
N THR A 363 7.60 -13.02 49.10
CA THR A 363 8.52 -12.21 49.89
C THR A 363 9.81 -12.98 50.11
N THR A 364 10.88 -12.63 49.39
CA THR A 364 12.26 -12.84 49.85
C THR A 364 13.11 -11.64 49.43
N SER A 365 13.70 -11.00 50.44
CA SER A 365 14.70 -9.95 50.34
C SER A 365 15.88 -10.30 49.42
N ASP A 366 16.34 -9.33 48.62
CA ASP A 366 17.78 -9.03 48.57
C ASP A 366 18.08 -7.60 48.07
N GLU A 367 19.18 -7.02 48.54
CA GLU A 367 19.56 -5.61 48.38
C GLU A 367 20.18 -5.31 47.00
N SER A 368 19.38 -5.33 45.91
CA SER A 368 19.99 -5.11 44.59
C SER A 368 19.14 -4.47 43.50
N ALA A 369 19.15 -3.14 43.46
CA ALA A 369 18.84 -2.37 42.25
C ALA A 369 19.99 -2.55 41.22
N LYS A 370 19.96 -3.66 40.47
CA LYS A 370 21.04 -4.09 39.58
C LYS A 370 20.84 -3.61 38.13
N SER A 371 21.99 -3.36 37.50
CA SER A 371 22.22 -3.05 36.09
C SER A 371 21.43 -3.90 35.08
N LEU A 372 21.15 -3.32 33.90
CA LEU A 372 20.54 -4.01 32.74
C LEU A 372 21.17 -5.41 32.53
N PRO A 373 20.42 -6.52 32.71
CA PRO A 373 20.96 -7.89 32.60
C PRO A 373 21.43 -8.24 31.19
N TRP A 374 22.34 -9.21 31.06
CA TRP A 374 22.89 -9.66 29.78
C TRP A 374 21.84 -9.97 28.71
N LYS A 375 20.76 -10.67 29.09
CA LYS A 375 19.64 -10.98 28.20
C LYS A 375 18.95 -9.73 27.63
N VAL A 376 18.85 -8.66 28.41
CA VAL A 376 18.27 -7.39 27.96
C VAL A 376 19.24 -6.70 27.01
N ARG A 377 20.52 -6.56 27.39
CA ARG A 377 21.55 -5.94 26.52
C ARG A 377 21.68 -6.62 25.16
N TRP A 378 21.60 -7.96 25.13
CA TRP A 378 21.59 -8.73 23.87
C TRP A 378 20.33 -8.47 23.02
N GLN A 379 19.16 -8.31 23.65
CA GLN A 379 17.94 -7.92 22.92
C GLN A 379 18.06 -6.51 22.32
N ILE A 380 18.65 -5.57 23.05
CA ILE A 380 18.92 -4.20 22.56
C ILE A 380 19.83 -4.25 21.32
N ALA A 381 20.91 -5.04 21.36
CA ALA A 381 21.77 -5.26 20.19
C ALA A 381 20.97 -5.79 18.99
N LEU A 382 20.14 -6.82 19.19
CA LEU A 382 19.31 -7.40 18.12
C LEU A 382 18.29 -6.40 17.54
N ASP A 383 17.60 -5.64 18.38
CA ASP A 383 16.57 -4.66 17.97
C ASP A 383 17.20 -3.54 17.13
N ILE A 384 18.30 -2.96 17.63
CA ILE A 384 19.02 -1.85 16.99
C ILE A 384 19.72 -2.32 15.72
N GLY A 385 20.42 -3.47 15.74
CA GLY A 385 21.04 -4.03 14.54
C GLY A 385 20.00 -4.34 13.45
N THR A 386 18.79 -4.76 13.83
CA THR A 386 17.68 -4.98 12.89
C THR A 386 17.19 -3.66 12.26
N ALA A 387 17.19 -2.55 13.00
CA ALA A 387 16.94 -1.23 12.43
C ALA A 387 18.04 -0.77 11.46
N VAL A 388 19.34 -0.90 11.81
CA VAL A 388 20.43 -0.53 10.87
C VAL A 388 20.33 -1.37 9.59
N ARG A 389 20.10 -2.68 9.71
CA ARG A 389 19.91 -3.57 8.56
C ARG A 389 18.71 -3.16 7.70
N TYR A 390 17.59 -2.77 8.30
CA TYR A 390 16.43 -2.25 7.56
C TYR A 390 16.80 -1.00 6.74
N LEU A 391 17.49 -0.04 7.38
CA LEU A 391 17.94 1.20 6.73
C LEU A 391 18.95 0.95 5.60
N HIS A 392 19.83 -0.04 5.75
CA HIS A 392 20.89 -0.37 4.79
C HIS A 392 20.45 -1.31 3.65
N GLU A 393 19.48 -2.18 3.89
CA GLU A 393 19.22 -3.33 3.00
C GLU A 393 17.76 -3.46 2.56
N GLU A 394 16.80 -2.81 3.24
CA GLU A 394 15.36 -2.99 3.00
C GLU A 394 14.59 -1.70 2.64
N CYS A 395 15.21 -0.52 2.74
CA CYS A 395 14.63 0.75 2.31
C CYS A 395 14.38 0.77 0.79
N ALA A 396 13.11 0.98 0.40
CA ALA A 396 12.65 0.88 -1.00
C ALA A 396 13.26 1.95 -1.94
N ASP A 397 13.59 3.12 -1.41
CA ASP A 397 14.16 4.25 -2.17
C ASP A 397 15.70 4.28 -2.18
N GLY A 398 16.35 3.24 -1.62
CA GLY A 398 17.80 3.12 -1.51
C GLY A 398 18.29 3.08 -0.05
N PRO A 399 19.57 2.71 0.17
CA PRO A 399 20.13 2.53 1.49
C PRO A 399 20.42 3.89 2.16
N ILE A 400 19.99 4.05 3.41
CA ILE A 400 20.26 5.21 4.24
C ILE A 400 21.48 4.85 5.12
N VAL A 401 22.64 5.47 4.85
CA VAL A 401 23.96 4.97 5.30
C VAL A 401 24.78 5.98 6.11
N ASP A 402 24.10 6.98 6.68
CA ASP A 402 24.68 8.08 7.45
C ASP A 402 23.88 8.34 8.75
N LEU A 403 23.43 7.29 9.45
CA LEU A 403 22.79 7.40 10.77
C LEU A 403 23.76 7.00 11.90
N SER A 404 24.01 7.93 12.82
CA SER A 404 24.82 7.64 14.02
C SER A 404 24.14 6.65 14.96
N VAL A 405 24.88 5.66 15.46
CA VAL A 405 24.38 4.61 16.35
C VAL A 405 25.17 4.59 17.67
N CYS A 406 24.62 5.18 18.73
CA CYS A 406 25.25 5.24 20.06
C CYS A 406 24.20 5.14 21.19
N SER A 407 24.64 4.84 22.41
CA SER A 407 23.74 4.68 23.57
C SER A 407 23.05 5.97 24.04
N THR A 408 23.52 7.15 23.66
CA THR A 408 22.82 8.42 23.89
C THR A 408 21.59 8.57 22.99
N HIS A 409 21.67 8.12 21.74
CA HIS A 409 20.58 8.16 20.75
C HIS A 409 19.59 6.99 20.86
N ILE A 410 19.81 6.00 21.73
CA ILE A 410 18.88 4.87 21.88
C ILE A 410 17.94 5.10 23.06
N VAL A 411 16.64 5.07 22.79
CA VAL A 411 15.55 5.16 23.80
C VAL A 411 14.79 3.84 23.87
N MET A 412 14.27 3.48 25.04
CA MET A 412 13.36 2.32 25.15
C MET A 412 11.90 2.79 25.06
N VAL A 413 11.19 2.23 24.09
CA VAL A 413 9.80 2.56 23.73
C VAL A 413 8.98 1.27 23.83
N HIS A 414 8.07 1.21 24.80
CA HIS A 414 7.20 0.04 25.06
C HIS A 414 7.92 -1.33 25.09
N GLY A 415 9.11 -1.39 25.71
CA GLY A 415 9.90 -2.62 25.85
C GLY A 415 10.70 -3.05 24.62
N VAL A 416 10.85 -2.15 23.63
CA VAL A 416 11.71 -2.29 22.45
C VAL A 416 12.72 -1.13 22.45
N SER A 417 13.95 -1.35 22.01
CA SER A 417 14.91 -0.25 21.81
C SER A 417 14.76 0.37 20.43
N ALA A 418 14.67 1.70 20.38
CA ALA A 418 14.54 2.48 19.15
C ALA A 418 15.64 3.56 19.06
N MET A 419 16.12 3.80 17.85
CA MET A 419 17.00 4.94 17.55
C MET A 419 16.18 6.23 17.48
N ASN A 420 16.53 7.22 18.29
CA ASN A 420 16.07 8.59 18.20
C ASN A 420 17.10 9.41 17.41
N GLU A 421 16.69 9.95 16.26
CA GLU A 421 17.52 10.82 15.44
C GLU A 421 17.52 12.25 16.02
N GLU A 422 18.63 12.63 16.65
CA GLU A 422 19.04 14.03 16.89
C GLU A 422 20.07 14.49 15.84
N GLU A 423 20.17 15.80 15.63
CA GLU A 423 20.63 16.41 14.37
C GLU A 423 22.14 16.40 14.09
N ASP A 424 22.97 15.79 14.93
CA ASP A 424 24.43 15.70 14.69
C ASP A 424 24.76 14.54 13.72
N VAL A 425 24.23 14.64 12.50
CA VAL A 425 24.48 13.75 11.36
C VAL A 425 25.93 13.91 10.90
N ARG A 426 26.85 13.27 11.62
CA ARG A 426 28.27 13.21 11.26
C ARG A 426 28.51 12.05 10.30
N LEU A 427 29.07 12.40 9.13
CA LEU A 427 29.51 11.47 8.09
C LEU A 427 30.61 10.52 8.58
N SER A 428 30.27 9.41 9.24
CA SER A 428 30.91 8.10 8.99
C SER A 428 30.30 6.91 9.76
N GLY A 429 29.68 5.97 9.04
CA GLY A 429 29.98 4.56 9.25
C GLY A 429 29.12 3.79 10.26
N ASP A 430 27.81 3.82 10.09
CA ASP A 430 26.76 3.09 10.82
C ASP A 430 27.12 1.65 11.30
N VAL A 431 27.88 0.86 10.51
CA VAL A 431 28.36 -0.49 10.88
C VAL A 431 29.42 -0.44 11.99
N ARG A 432 30.33 0.52 11.92
CA ARG A 432 31.38 0.79 12.92
C ARG A 432 30.76 1.33 14.20
N ASP A 433 29.77 2.21 14.08
CA ASP A 433 29.05 2.81 15.20
C ASP A 433 28.22 1.75 15.95
N TYR A 434 27.53 0.86 15.23
CA TYR A 434 26.95 -0.33 15.84
C TYR A 434 28.00 -1.21 16.55
N GLY A 435 29.21 -1.30 15.99
CA GLY A 435 30.36 -1.94 16.66
C GLY A 435 30.77 -1.27 17.97
N MET A 436 30.73 0.06 18.05
CA MET A 436 30.94 0.80 19.30
C MET A 436 29.83 0.54 20.31
N LEU A 437 28.56 0.60 19.88
CA LEU A 437 27.41 0.31 20.74
C LEU A 437 27.51 -1.09 21.38
N LEU A 438 27.99 -2.10 20.65
CA LEU A 438 28.23 -3.42 21.21
C LEU A 438 29.27 -3.38 22.35
N ILE A 439 30.32 -2.55 22.25
CA ILE A 439 31.29 -2.33 23.35
C ILE A 439 30.64 -1.59 24.53
N GLU A 440 29.76 -0.61 24.28
CA GLU A 440 29.02 0.07 25.35
C GLU A 440 28.10 -0.91 26.11
N LEU A 441 27.42 -1.81 25.39
CA LEU A 441 26.60 -2.87 25.97
C LEU A 441 27.43 -3.92 26.72
N ILE A 442 28.62 -4.30 26.24
CA ILE A 442 29.52 -5.23 26.94
C ILE A 442 30.13 -4.60 28.19
N SER A 443 30.62 -3.36 28.11
CA SER A 443 31.35 -2.72 29.21
C SER A 443 30.48 -1.99 30.23
N GLY A 444 29.25 -1.60 29.84
CA GLY A 444 28.41 -0.71 30.61
C GLY A 444 28.92 0.73 30.70
N LYS A 445 29.90 1.11 29.86
CA LYS A 445 30.48 2.45 29.75
C LYS A 445 30.06 3.10 28.43
N SER A 446 29.75 4.39 28.46
CA SER A 446 29.49 5.22 27.26
C SER A 446 30.80 5.71 26.64
N ALA A 447 30.80 5.98 25.33
CA ALA A 447 31.89 6.66 24.65
C ALA A 447 32.12 8.09 25.19
N GLU A 448 31.07 8.81 25.61
CA GLU A 448 31.17 10.17 26.16
C GLU A 448 31.90 10.19 27.52
N HIS A 449 31.74 9.14 28.33
CA HIS A 449 32.43 8.99 29.62
C HIS A 449 33.97 9.04 29.49
N PHE A 450 34.52 8.57 28.37
CA PHE A 450 35.96 8.64 28.08
C PHE A 450 36.40 10.02 27.57
N GLN A 451 35.49 10.83 27.04
CA GLN A 451 35.77 12.21 26.66
C GLN A 451 35.82 13.13 27.90
N GLU A 452 34.90 12.93 28.85
CA GLU A 452 34.83 13.73 30.09
C GLU A 452 36.01 13.50 31.05
N GLN A 453 36.62 12.32 31.08
CA GLN A 453 37.71 12.00 32.01
C GLN A 453 39.08 12.58 31.63
N GLY A 454 39.24 13.16 30.44
CA GLY A 454 40.43 13.92 30.05
C GLY A 454 41.73 13.13 29.85
N GLU A 455 41.72 11.79 29.98
CA GLU A 455 42.92 10.94 29.83
C GLU A 455 43.36 10.70 28.37
N GLY A 456 42.60 11.20 27.38
CA GLY A 456 42.98 11.17 25.96
C GLY A 456 42.90 9.78 25.28
N GLN A 457 42.45 8.74 25.98
CA GLN A 457 42.22 7.40 25.43
C GLN A 457 40.75 7.22 25.05
N SER A 458 40.45 6.79 23.81
CA SER A 458 39.07 6.53 23.39
C SER A 458 38.56 5.16 23.87
N LEU A 459 37.23 4.98 23.87
CA LEU A 459 36.59 3.70 24.18
C LEU A 459 37.12 2.54 23.31
N ILE A 460 37.41 2.80 22.03
CA ILE A 460 38.00 1.82 21.11
C ILE A 460 39.45 1.52 21.52
N ASP A 461 40.27 2.53 21.77
CA ASP A 461 41.70 2.37 22.11
C ASP A 461 41.89 1.64 23.45
N TRP A 462 40.90 1.71 24.35
CA TRP A 462 40.85 0.92 25.57
C TRP A 462 40.39 -0.52 25.30
N ALA A 463 39.22 -0.71 24.68
CA ALA A 463 38.55 -2.01 24.60
C ALA A 463 39.13 -2.93 23.51
N LEU A 464 39.44 -2.42 22.32
CA LEU A 464 39.76 -3.23 21.15
C LEU A 464 40.99 -4.16 21.37
N PRO A 465 42.12 -3.69 21.94
CA PRO A 465 43.27 -4.56 22.21
C PRO A 465 42.97 -5.69 23.22
N GLN A 466 42.06 -5.46 24.17
CA GLN A 466 41.66 -6.47 25.15
C GLN A 466 40.72 -7.51 24.54
N LEU A 467 39.79 -7.08 23.69
CA LEU A 467 38.87 -7.97 22.96
C LEU A 467 39.59 -8.84 21.92
N GLU A 468 40.61 -8.32 21.23
CA GLU A 468 41.43 -9.09 20.28
C GLU A 468 42.29 -10.16 20.96
N ASN A 469 42.88 -9.85 22.12
CA ASN A 469 43.67 -10.80 22.92
C ASN A 469 42.82 -11.83 23.68
N GLY A 470 41.51 -11.90 23.43
CA GLY A 470 40.59 -12.85 24.09
C GLY A 470 40.28 -12.54 25.57
N SER A 471 40.76 -11.41 26.09
CA SER A 471 40.63 -11.02 27.51
C SER A 471 39.28 -10.35 27.81
N LEU A 472 38.18 -11.00 27.38
CA LEU A 472 36.82 -10.46 27.49
C LEU A 472 36.45 -10.05 28.93
N SER A 473 36.92 -10.81 29.92
CA SER A 473 36.69 -10.55 31.35
C SER A 473 37.25 -9.22 31.87
N GLN A 474 38.17 -8.57 31.14
CA GLN A 474 38.70 -7.24 31.49
C GLN A 474 37.83 -6.10 30.95
N VAL A 475 37.01 -6.37 29.92
CA VAL A 475 36.13 -5.39 29.26
C VAL A 475 34.69 -5.50 29.75
N MET A 476 34.24 -6.68 30.17
CA MET A 476 32.89 -6.93 30.69
C MET A 476 32.53 -6.03 31.88
N ASP A 477 31.28 -5.58 31.92
CA ASP A 477 30.70 -4.83 33.03
C ASP A 477 30.84 -5.59 34.36
N PRO A 478 31.64 -5.12 35.34
CA PRO A 478 31.91 -5.84 36.57
C PRO A 478 30.69 -5.95 37.50
N ARG A 479 29.56 -5.29 37.16
CA ARG A 479 28.28 -5.42 37.87
C ARG A 479 27.48 -6.66 37.47
N LEU A 480 27.87 -7.36 36.39
CA LEU A 480 27.17 -8.51 35.82
C LEU A 480 28.05 -9.79 35.88
N THR A 481 28.11 -10.39 37.08
CA THR A 481 28.98 -11.55 37.39
C THR A 481 28.30 -12.92 37.18
N ASP A 482 27.21 -12.97 36.42
CA ASP A 482 26.36 -14.16 36.25
C ASP A 482 26.77 -15.07 35.09
N ALA A 483 27.03 -16.35 35.41
CA ALA A 483 27.56 -17.38 34.49
C ALA A 483 26.65 -17.75 33.30
N SER A 484 25.47 -17.15 33.16
CA SER A 484 24.61 -17.29 31.97
C SER A 484 24.97 -16.35 30.83
N GLY A 485 25.83 -15.35 31.06
CA GLY A 485 26.18 -14.33 30.05
C GLY A 485 27.13 -14.80 28.93
N ASP A 486 28.05 -15.73 29.22
CA ASP A 486 29.24 -16.05 28.39
C ASP A 486 28.95 -16.13 26.89
N VAL A 487 27.99 -16.96 26.48
CA VAL A 487 27.71 -17.22 25.06
C VAL A 487 27.19 -15.96 24.35
N THR A 488 26.25 -15.23 24.96
CA THR A 488 25.70 -13.99 24.38
C THR A 488 26.73 -12.86 24.32
N VAL A 489 27.59 -12.75 25.33
CA VAL A 489 28.64 -11.73 25.36
C VAL A 489 29.75 -12.05 24.35
N HIS A 490 30.12 -13.32 24.17
CA HIS A 490 31.03 -13.74 23.10
C HIS A 490 30.47 -13.49 21.69
N HIS A 491 29.16 -13.59 21.48
CA HIS A 491 28.53 -13.22 20.19
C HIS A 491 28.61 -11.70 19.95
N MET A 492 28.30 -10.88 20.96
CA MET A 492 28.47 -9.43 20.88
C MET A 492 29.94 -9.01 20.69
N GLN A 493 30.90 -9.66 21.37
CA GLN A 493 32.34 -9.45 21.18
C GLN A 493 32.76 -9.74 19.74
N ARG A 494 32.37 -10.89 19.18
CA ARG A 494 32.73 -11.27 17.81
C ARG A 494 32.16 -10.30 16.77
N ALA A 495 30.93 -9.84 16.97
CA ALA A 495 30.32 -8.83 16.11
C ALA A 495 31.01 -7.45 16.25
N ALA A 496 31.36 -7.01 17.46
CA ALA A 496 32.11 -5.78 17.68
C ALA A 496 33.48 -5.82 16.99
N LEU A 497 34.22 -6.93 17.10
CA LEU A 497 35.48 -7.15 16.38
C LEU A 497 35.29 -7.12 14.86
N LEU A 498 34.21 -7.71 14.34
CA LEU A 498 33.88 -7.71 12.91
C LEU A 498 33.61 -6.28 12.39
N CYS A 499 32.90 -5.46 13.17
CA CYS A 499 32.58 -4.06 12.86
C CYS A 499 33.78 -3.11 12.92
N LEU A 500 34.76 -3.38 13.80
CA LEU A 500 35.82 -2.42 14.15
C LEU A 500 37.18 -2.71 13.51
N LYS A 501 37.44 -3.94 13.04
CA LYS A 501 38.73 -4.38 12.50
C LYS A 501 38.98 -3.89 11.06
N ASN A 502 39.22 -2.60 10.91
CA ASN A 502 39.49 -1.96 9.62
C ASN A 502 40.97 -2.08 9.20
N GLY A 503 41.28 -3.00 8.28
CA GLY A 503 42.62 -3.13 7.70
C GLY A 503 42.68 -3.54 6.21
N SER A 504 41.61 -4.10 5.64
CA SER A 504 41.61 -4.71 4.30
C SER A 504 40.67 -4.05 3.28
N GLY A 505 39.92 -3.02 3.67
CA GLY A 505 38.95 -2.34 2.79
C GLY A 505 37.67 -3.14 2.48
N GLN A 506 37.50 -4.32 3.09
CA GLN A 506 36.32 -5.16 2.92
C GLN A 506 35.25 -4.79 3.94
N LYS A 507 34.18 -4.09 3.50
CA LYS A 507 33.02 -3.75 4.33
C LYS A 507 32.10 -4.97 4.49
N TYR A 508 31.82 -5.38 5.73
CA TYR A 508 30.78 -6.36 6.04
C TYR A 508 29.38 -5.72 6.00
N SER A 509 28.37 -6.51 5.65
CA SER A 509 26.96 -6.10 5.68
C SER A 509 26.35 -6.20 7.08
N MET A 510 25.29 -5.43 7.37
CA MET A 510 24.61 -5.52 8.67
C MET A 510 23.87 -6.85 8.85
N SER A 511 23.44 -7.49 7.76
CA SER A 511 22.99 -8.89 7.77
C SER A 511 24.04 -9.86 8.33
N GLU A 512 25.31 -9.74 7.92
CA GLU A 512 26.38 -10.61 8.42
C GLU A 512 26.71 -10.33 9.90
N VAL A 513 26.80 -9.05 10.27
CA VAL A 513 27.02 -8.63 11.66
C VAL A 513 25.91 -9.16 12.58
N LEU A 514 24.64 -9.05 12.17
CA LEU A 514 23.51 -9.58 12.94
C LEU A 514 23.52 -11.09 13.08
N ALA A 515 23.94 -11.83 12.05
CA ALA A 515 24.07 -13.29 12.13
C ALA A 515 25.09 -13.68 13.24
N VAL A 516 26.19 -12.93 13.34
CA VAL A 516 27.18 -13.14 14.42
C VAL A 516 26.60 -12.79 15.80
N VAL A 517 25.83 -11.70 15.95
CA VAL A 517 25.14 -11.36 17.22
C VAL A 517 24.11 -12.41 17.62
N ARG A 518 23.40 -13.02 16.66
CA ARG A 518 22.43 -14.11 16.90
C ARG A 518 23.09 -15.43 17.30
N GLY A 519 24.37 -15.63 16.97
CA GLY A 519 25.06 -16.90 17.19
C GLY A 519 24.89 -17.90 16.05
N ASP A 520 24.47 -17.45 14.87
CA ASP A 520 24.42 -18.28 13.67
C ASP A 520 25.85 -18.73 13.30
N GLN A 521 26.01 -19.94 12.74
CA GLN A 521 27.33 -20.50 12.41
C GLN A 521 27.96 -19.83 11.17
N TYR A 522 28.43 -18.60 11.34
CA TYR A 522 29.28 -17.92 10.37
C TYR A 522 30.67 -18.59 10.35
N LYS A 523 31.12 -19.00 9.17
CA LYS A 523 32.52 -19.38 8.93
C LYS A 523 33.26 -18.15 8.37
N PRO A 524 34.10 -17.47 9.17
CA PRO A 524 35.01 -16.48 8.61
C PRO A 524 36.18 -17.23 7.96
N ASP A 525 36.30 -17.13 6.64
CA ASP A 525 37.62 -17.26 6.04
C ASP A 525 38.45 -16.06 6.51
N SER A 526 39.53 -16.33 7.26
CA SER A 526 40.48 -15.36 7.84
C SER A 526 39.97 -14.37 8.92
N ILE A 527 39.64 -14.89 10.11
CA ILE A 527 40.00 -14.18 11.35
C ILE A 527 41.11 -14.97 12.06
N LEU A 528 42.36 -14.52 11.86
CA LEU A 528 43.51 -14.99 12.62
C LEU A 528 43.40 -14.50 14.07
N VAL A 529 42.87 -15.35 14.95
CA VAL A 529 43.21 -15.29 16.38
C VAL A 529 44.55 -16.00 16.53
N VAL A 530 45.59 -15.25 16.87
CA VAL A 530 46.92 -15.81 17.15
C VAL A 530 46.91 -16.44 18.54
N SER A 531 46.34 -17.64 18.65
CA SER A 531 46.58 -18.52 19.80
C SER A 531 47.90 -19.26 19.57
N SER A 532 48.95 -18.85 20.27
CA SER A 532 50.25 -19.52 20.29
C SER A 532 50.13 -20.90 20.94
N VAL A 533 49.84 -21.93 20.15
CA VAL A 533 49.96 -23.33 20.56
C VAL A 533 51.04 -24.01 19.73
N THR A 534 51.93 -24.65 20.48
CA THR A 534 53.07 -25.44 20.04
C THR A 534 52.77 -26.44 18.93
N THR A 535 53.75 -26.62 18.07
CA THR A 535 53.86 -27.68 17.07
C THR A 535 53.46 -29.05 17.57
N ASP A 536 52.60 -29.75 16.84
CA ASP A 536 52.75 -31.19 16.63
C ASP A 536 52.14 -31.61 15.27
N PRO A 537 52.80 -32.47 14.46
CA PRO A 537 52.31 -32.83 13.13
C PRO A 537 51.58 -34.17 13.13
N GLN A 538 50.36 -34.22 12.57
CA GLN A 538 49.75 -35.33 11.81
C GLN A 538 48.21 -35.25 11.83
N ILE A 539 47.61 -34.52 10.90
CA ILE A 539 46.25 -34.82 10.44
C ILE A 539 46.24 -34.74 8.90
N THR A 540 46.33 -35.89 8.25
CA THR A 540 45.97 -36.06 6.84
C THR A 540 44.47 -35.78 6.70
N PHE A 541 44.12 -34.54 6.31
CA PHE A 541 42.74 -34.12 6.10
C PHE A 541 42.12 -34.93 4.97
N ASN A 542 41.37 -35.98 5.33
CA ASN A 542 40.62 -36.80 4.41
C ASN A 542 39.56 -35.93 3.71
N TYR A 543 39.72 -35.70 2.40
CA TYR A 543 38.76 -34.97 1.54
C TYR A 543 37.31 -35.42 1.71
N LEU A 544 37.11 -36.69 2.09
CA LEU A 544 35.83 -37.30 2.41
C LEU A 544 35.08 -36.57 3.56
N HIS A 545 35.77 -36.10 4.60
CA HIS A 545 35.14 -35.37 5.70
C HIS A 545 34.73 -33.95 5.30
N LEU A 546 35.51 -33.29 4.43
CA LEU A 546 35.15 -31.97 3.90
C LEU A 546 33.92 -32.07 2.98
N LEU A 547 33.86 -33.08 2.11
CA LEU A 547 32.70 -33.41 1.29
C LEU A 547 31.47 -33.78 2.13
N ALA A 548 31.65 -34.54 3.22
CA ALA A 548 30.56 -34.85 4.14
C ALA A 548 30.03 -33.60 4.86
N ALA A 549 30.93 -32.69 5.29
CA ALA A 549 30.55 -31.44 5.95
C ALA A 549 29.84 -30.45 5.00
N THR A 550 30.30 -30.32 3.75
CA THR A 550 29.59 -29.48 2.76
C THR A 550 28.25 -30.10 2.35
N ALA A 551 28.19 -31.42 2.18
CA ALA A 551 26.91 -32.12 1.96
C ALA A 551 25.94 -31.94 3.15
N LEU A 552 26.43 -31.94 4.39
CA LEU A 552 25.62 -31.68 5.58
C LEU A 552 25.10 -30.23 5.62
N ILE A 553 25.97 -29.24 5.36
CA ILE A 553 25.57 -27.82 5.32
C ILE A 553 24.53 -27.58 4.21
N VAL A 554 24.76 -28.13 3.01
CA VAL A 554 23.79 -28.07 1.90
C VAL A 554 22.50 -28.79 2.28
N ALA A 555 22.55 -29.94 2.94
CA ALA A 555 21.35 -30.65 3.40
C ALA A 555 20.56 -29.85 4.45
N VAL A 556 21.23 -29.21 5.41
CA VAL A 556 20.61 -28.34 6.42
C VAL A 556 20.02 -27.08 5.78
N TYR A 557 20.75 -26.43 4.86
CA TYR A 557 20.26 -25.28 4.11
C TYR A 557 19.04 -25.63 3.24
N CYS A 558 19.08 -26.75 2.51
CA CYS A 558 17.94 -27.28 1.76
C CYS A 558 16.78 -27.75 2.66
N PHE A 559 17.04 -28.13 3.91
CA PHE A 559 16.00 -28.46 4.90
C PHE A 559 15.37 -27.19 5.50
N TYR A 560 16.12 -26.12 5.68
CA TYR A 560 15.62 -24.82 6.13
C TYR A 560 14.81 -24.10 5.05
N ILE A 561 15.28 -24.17 3.79
CA ILE A 561 14.65 -23.61 2.59
C ILE A 561 13.58 -24.55 2.00
N ARG A 562 13.28 -25.68 2.65
CA ARG A 562 12.22 -26.60 2.22
C ARG A 562 10.85 -25.94 2.36
N SER A 563 10.46 -25.25 1.29
CA SER A 563 9.12 -24.71 1.08
C SER A 563 8.10 -25.81 1.36
N ASN A 564 7.28 -25.59 2.39
CA ASN A 564 6.12 -26.42 2.69
C ASN A 564 5.25 -26.46 1.43
N SER A 565 5.34 -27.58 0.70
CA SER A 565 4.64 -27.73 -0.57
C SER A 565 3.15 -27.76 -0.28
N ILE A 566 2.41 -26.84 -0.89
CA ILE A 566 0.96 -26.74 -0.73
C ILE A 566 0.31 -27.63 -1.78
N TYR A 567 -0.51 -28.54 -1.27
CA TYR A 567 -1.18 -29.57 -2.02
C TYR A 567 -2.67 -29.28 -2.06
N LEU A 568 -3.25 -29.24 -3.25
CA LEU A 568 -4.69 -29.34 -3.42
C LEU A 568 -5.05 -30.82 -3.36
N ILE A 569 -5.74 -31.21 -2.31
CA ILE A 569 -6.19 -32.57 -2.08
C ILE A 569 -7.26 -32.90 -3.10
N ASP A 570 -8.32 -32.09 -3.09
CA ASP A 570 -9.45 -32.23 -4.00
C ASP A 570 -10.29 -30.95 -3.94
N PHE A 571 -11.25 -30.83 -4.84
CA PHE A 571 -12.27 -29.79 -4.83
C PHE A 571 -13.62 -30.36 -5.30
N SER A 572 -14.70 -29.66 -4.96
CA SER A 572 -16.06 -29.98 -5.41
C SER A 572 -16.78 -28.70 -5.80
N CYS A 573 -17.28 -28.68 -7.03
CA CYS A 573 -18.08 -27.58 -7.59
C CYS A 573 -19.57 -27.91 -7.46
N TYR A 574 -20.40 -26.90 -7.21
CA TYR A 574 -21.84 -27.06 -7.10
C TYR A 574 -22.46 -27.38 -8.46
N LEU A 575 -23.39 -28.33 -8.51
CA LEU A 575 -24.19 -28.61 -9.70
C LEU A 575 -25.63 -28.16 -9.42
N PRO A 576 -26.10 -27.06 -10.02
CA PRO A 576 -27.50 -26.66 -9.93
C PRO A 576 -28.42 -27.77 -10.44
N PRO A 577 -29.50 -28.12 -9.72
CA PRO A 577 -30.54 -29.01 -10.23
C PRO A 577 -31.18 -28.51 -11.53
N ASP A 578 -31.62 -29.45 -12.37
CA ASP A 578 -32.22 -29.18 -13.69
C ASP A 578 -33.42 -28.22 -13.66
N HIS A 579 -34.14 -28.10 -12.53
CA HIS A 579 -35.28 -27.19 -12.35
C HIS A 579 -34.91 -25.74 -12.00
N LEU A 580 -33.61 -25.44 -11.81
CA LEU A 580 -33.13 -24.07 -11.57
C LEU A 580 -32.54 -23.41 -12.82
N ARG A 581 -32.54 -24.13 -13.96
CA ARG A 581 -32.12 -23.60 -15.27
C ARG A 581 -33.02 -22.47 -15.70
N VAL A 582 -32.46 -21.49 -16.40
CA VAL A 582 -33.23 -20.44 -17.06
C VAL A 582 -32.77 -20.31 -18.52
N PRO A 583 -33.50 -20.90 -19.47
CA PRO A 583 -33.37 -20.62 -20.90
C PRO A 583 -33.59 -19.14 -21.21
N THR A 584 -33.00 -18.64 -22.30
CA THR A 584 -33.11 -17.23 -22.71
C THR A 584 -34.56 -16.75 -22.87
N SER A 585 -35.46 -17.61 -23.34
CA SER A 585 -36.89 -17.28 -23.45
C SER A 585 -37.56 -17.07 -22.10
N GLU A 586 -37.28 -17.95 -21.13
CA GLU A 586 -37.82 -17.86 -19.77
C GLU A 586 -37.26 -16.64 -19.03
N PHE A 587 -35.98 -16.32 -19.24
CA PHE A 587 -35.38 -15.07 -18.73
C PHE A 587 -36.15 -13.85 -19.23
N ILE A 588 -36.38 -13.75 -20.54
CA ILE A 588 -37.06 -12.59 -21.16
C ILE A 588 -38.51 -12.50 -20.65
N GLU A 589 -39.26 -13.61 -20.70
CA GLU A 589 -40.65 -13.68 -20.24
C GLU A 589 -40.78 -13.31 -18.75
N HIS A 590 -39.85 -13.75 -17.90
CA HIS A 590 -39.85 -13.40 -16.48
C HIS A 590 -39.71 -11.89 -16.25
N PHE A 591 -38.82 -11.21 -16.98
CA PHE A 591 -38.67 -9.76 -16.89
C PHE A 591 -39.83 -8.97 -17.51
N GLU A 592 -40.48 -9.49 -18.55
CA GLU A 592 -41.71 -8.89 -19.10
C GLU A 592 -42.89 -9.01 -18.12
N ILE A 593 -43.05 -10.15 -17.43
CA ILE A 593 -44.16 -10.38 -16.50
C ILE A 593 -44.02 -9.54 -15.21
N CYS A 594 -42.79 -9.35 -14.72
CA CYS A 594 -42.59 -8.66 -13.44
C CYS A 594 -42.88 -7.14 -13.50
N ASP A 595 -42.94 -6.52 -14.69
CA ASP A 595 -43.11 -5.07 -14.92
C ASP A 595 -42.09 -4.17 -14.16
N ILE A 596 -40.97 -4.77 -13.71
CA ILE A 596 -39.89 -4.11 -12.96
C ILE A 596 -39.09 -3.17 -13.88
N HIS A 597 -39.08 -3.44 -15.18
CA HIS A 597 -38.22 -2.77 -16.14
C HIS A 597 -39.01 -2.20 -17.32
N GLN A 598 -38.60 -1.00 -17.75
CA GLN A 598 -39.04 -0.46 -19.04
C GLN A 598 -38.63 -1.39 -20.19
N ARG A 599 -39.44 -1.46 -21.24
CA ARG A 599 -39.21 -2.33 -22.42
C ARG A 599 -37.80 -2.22 -23.01
N GLU A 600 -37.20 -1.03 -23.03
CA GLU A 600 -35.83 -0.82 -23.52
C GLU A 600 -34.76 -1.57 -22.67
N ALA A 601 -34.97 -1.68 -21.36
CA ALA A 601 -34.08 -2.41 -20.46
C ALA A 601 -34.22 -3.94 -20.62
N VAL A 602 -35.42 -4.43 -20.92
CA VAL A 602 -35.66 -5.84 -21.29
C VAL A 602 -35.00 -6.15 -22.64
N ASP A 603 -35.26 -5.33 -23.68
CA ASP A 603 -34.63 -5.45 -25.00
C ASP A 603 -33.10 -5.40 -24.94
N PHE A 604 -32.53 -4.62 -24.01
CA PHE A 604 -31.10 -4.56 -23.78
C PHE A 604 -30.58 -5.85 -23.14
N GLN A 605 -31.20 -6.33 -22.06
CA GLN A 605 -30.77 -7.57 -21.38
C GLN A 605 -30.89 -8.80 -22.29
N ALA A 606 -31.94 -8.89 -23.11
CA ALA A 606 -32.11 -9.93 -24.13
C ALA A 606 -30.90 -9.99 -25.09
N LYS A 607 -30.56 -8.86 -25.71
CA LYS A 607 -29.40 -8.73 -26.61
C LYS A 607 -28.07 -9.01 -25.91
N VAL A 608 -27.94 -8.67 -24.63
CA VAL A 608 -26.75 -9.00 -23.84
C VAL A 608 -26.64 -10.51 -23.63
N ILE A 609 -27.71 -11.21 -23.26
CA ILE A 609 -27.67 -12.68 -23.08
C ILE A 609 -27.32 -13.38 -24.40
N GLU A 610 -27.97 -13.04 -25.50
CA GLU A 610 -27.68 -13.62 -26.83
C GLU A 610 -26.20 -13.49 -27.22
N ARG A 611 -25.57 -12.36 -26.88
CA ARG A 611 -24.15 -12.07 -27.18
C ARG A 611 -23.18 -12.55 -26.09
N SER A 612 -23.66 -12.83 -24.88
CA SER A 612 -22.83 -13.11 -23.70
C SER A 612 -22.02 -14.41 -23.79
N GLY A 613 -22.53 -15.39 -24.53
CA GLY A 613 -22.03 -16.77 -24.52
C GLY A 613 -22.60 -17.66 -23.41
N VAL A 614 -23.50 -17.14 -22.55
CA VAL A 614 -24.22 -17.93 -21.55
C VAL A 614 -25.33 -18.74 -22.24
N GLY A 615 -25.38 -20.03 -22.01
CA GLY A 615 -26.38 -20.95 -22.55
C GLY A 615 -27.54 -21.21 -21.57
N GLY A 616 -28.63 -21.77 -22.10
CA GLY A 616 -29.85 -22.06 -21.32
C GLY A 616 -29.73 -23.20 -20.29
N GLU A 617 -28.56 -23.82 -20.13
CA GLU A 617 -28.30 -24.74 -19.01
C GLU A 617 -27.90 -24.02 -17.72
N ALA A 618 -27.59 -22.72 -17.78
CA ALA A 618 -27.13 -21.97 -16.61
C ALA A 618 -28.28 -21.66 -15.64
N GLY A 619 -27.99 -21.73 -14.34
CA GLY A 619 -29.02 -21.69 -13.29
C GLY A 619 -29.04 -20.40 -12.45
N PHE A 620 -30.22 -20.08 -11.94
CA PHE A 620 -30.47 -19.03 -10.96
C PHE A 620 -31.00 -19.61 -9.64
N PRO A 621 -30.75 -18.97 -8.48
CA PRO A 621 -31.27 -19.43 -7.20
C PRO A 621 -32.80 -19.28 -7.16
N LEU A 622 -33.48 -20.16 -6.42
CA LEU A 622 -34.95 -20.27 -6.40
C LEU A 622 -35.68 -18.94 -6.16
N ALA A 623 -35.10 -18.03 -5.40
CA ALA A 623 -35.65 -16.70 -5.10
C ALA A 623 -35.79 -15.80 -6.34
N VAL A 624 -34.91 -15.97 -7.34
CA VAL A 624 -34.94 -15.23 -8.61
C VAL A 624 -35.99 -15.79 -9.57
N HIS A 625 -36.50 -17.01 -9.35
CA HIS A 625 -37.60 -17.59 -10.12
C HIS A 625 -38.99 -17.12 -9.63
N GLN A 626 -39.06 -16.41 -8.50
CA GLN A 626 -40.31 -15.90 -7.95
C GLN A 626 -40.78 -14.64 -8.71
N ILE A 627 -42.08 -14.41 -8.78
CA ILE A 627 -42.68 -13.26 -9.48
C ILE A 627 -43.45 -12.42 -8.45
N PRO A 628 -42.94 -11.23 -8.04
CA PRO A 628 -41.61 -10.68 -8.33
C PRO A 628 -40.49 -11.43 -7.56
N PRO A 629 -39.21 -11.28 -7.97
CA PRO A 629 -38.08 -11.88 -7.28
C PRO A 629 -37.90 -11.41 -5.83
N ASP A 630 -37.64 -12.34 -4.91
CA ASP A 630 -37.31 -12.00 -3.51
C ASP A 630 -35.79 -11.79 -3.34
N THR A 631 -35.38 -10.52 -3.37
CA THR A 631 -33.97 -10.10 -3.17
C THR A 631 -33.57 -9.96 -1.70
N SER A 632 -34.39 -10.44 -0.74
CA SER A 632 -34.13 -10.24 0.68
C SER A 632 -32.99 -11.11 1.25
N LEU A 633 -32.60 -10.79 2.49
CA LEU A 633 -31.49 -11.44 3.19
C LEU A 633 -31.72 -12.93 3.45
N ASN A 634 -32.97 -13.38 3.56
CA ASN A 634 -33.30 -14.75 3.95
C ASN A 634 -33.10 -15.75 2.79
N PRO A 635 -33.68 -15.55 1.59
CA PRO A 635 -33.41 -16.44 0.47
C PRO A 635 -31.95 -16.38 -0.01
N THR A 636 -31.29 -15.22 0.13
CA THR A 636 -29.83 -15.10 -0.12
C THR A 636 -29.01 -15.98 0.85
N ARG A 637 -29.45 -16.10 2.11
CA ARG A 637 -28.86 -17.04 3.08
C ARG A 637 -29.16 -18.48 2.69
N GLU A 638 -30.38 -18.80 2.27
CA GLU A 638 -30.77 -20.15 1.82
C GLU A 638 -30.01 -20.59 0.56
N GLU A 639 -29.78 -19.71 -0.41
CA GLU A 639 -28.88 -19.91 -1.56
C GLU A 639 -27.47 -20.29 -1.07
N THR A 640 -26.91 -19.46 -0.20
CA THR A 640 -25.55 -19.63 0.36
C THR A 640 -25.41 -20.94 1.11
N GLU A 641 -26.36 -21.27 1.98
CA GLU A 641 -26.40 -22.53 2.73
C GLU A 641 -26.56 -23.74 1.79
N THR A 642 -27.46 -23.67 0.81
CA THR A 642 -27.70 -24.75 -0.16
C THR A 642 -26.45 -25.06 -0.97
N ILE A 643 -25.80 -24.04 -1.52
CA ILE A 643 -24.58 -24.20 -2.32
C ILE A 643 -23.44 -24.72 -1.44
N LEU A 644 -23.09 -24.01 -0.37
CA LEU A 644 -21.89 -24.30 0.41
C LEU A 644 -22.01 -25.58 1.25
N PHE A 645 -23.18 -25.88 1.84
CA PHE A 645 -23.34 -27.12 2.59
C PHE A 645 -23.31 -28.34 1.67
N THR A 646 -23.81 -28.23 0.43
CA THR A 646 -23.76 -29.32 -0.54
C THR A 646 -22.31 -29.66 -0.91
N ILE A 647 -21.53 -28.67 -1.35
CA ILE A 647 -20.15 -28.89 -1.82
C ILE A 647 -19.17 -29.24 -0.69
N VAL A 648 -19.35 -28.67 0.52
CA VAL A 648 -18.52 -29.05 1.68
C VAL A 648 -18.83 -30.47 2.14
N LYS A 649 -20.12 -30.85 2.19
CA LYS A 649 -20.51 -32.23 2.52
C LYS A 649 -19.95 -33.22 1.49
N ASP A 650 -20.09 -32.93 0.20
CA ASP A 650 -19.58 -33.76 -0.88
C ASP A 650 -18.06 -33.92 -0.77
N LEU A 651 -17.30 -32.80 -0.70
CA LEU A 651 -15.84 -32.79 -0.61
C LEU A 651 -15.30 -33.58 0.60
N LEU A 652 -15.88 -33.36 1.79
CA LEU A 652 -15.43 -34.04 3.03
C LEU A 652 -15.79 -35.52 3.03
N THR A 653 -16.96 -35.90 2.50
CA THR A 653 -17.38 -37.30 2.37
C THR A 653 -16.50 -38.04 1.36
N LYS A 654 -16.32 -37.46 0.16
CA LYS A 654 -15.49 -37.98 -0.94
C LYS A 654 -14.04 -38.26 -0.52
N ASN A 655 -13.50 -37.44 0.40
CA ASN A 655 -12.12 -37.53 0.88
C ASN A 655 -11.98 -38.16 2.28
N ASN A 656 -13.08 -38.66 2.86
CA ASN A 656 -13.17 -39.20 4.23
C ASN A 656 -12.48 -38.30 5.29
N VAL A 657 -12.76 -37.00 5.24
CA VAL A 657 -12.14 -36.00 6.12
C VAL A 657 -13.08 -35.67 7.27
N ASN A 658 -12.63 -35.93 8.49
CA ASN A 658 -13.32 -35.50 9.70
C ASN A 658 -13.33 -33.95 9.77
N PRO A 659 -14.49 -33.27 9.86
CA PRO A 659 -14.57 -31.80 9.94
C PRO A 659 -13.71 -31.20 11.06
N LYS A 660 -13.55 -31.88 12.20
CA LYS A 660 -12.72 -31.42 13.32
C LYS A 660 -11.22 -31.39 13.02
N SER A 661 -10.79 -32.02 11.92
CA SER A 661 -9.40 -32.00 11.44
C SER A 661 -9.06 -30.82 10.52
N ILE A 662 -10.04 -29.95 10.21
CA ILE A 662 -9.83 -28.71 9.45
C ILE A 662 -9.23 -27.65 10.39
N ASP A 663 -8.11 -27.06 9.99
CA ASP A 663 -7.37 -26.09 10.78
C ASP A 663 -7.75 -24.64 10.48
N ILE A 664 -8.03 -24.37 9.20
CA ILE A 664 -8.27 -23.04 8.62
C ILE A 664 -9.50 -23.14 7.72
N VAL A 665 -10.38 -22.14 7.76
CA VAL A 665 -11.49 -21.96 6.81
C VAL A 665 -11.41 -20.55 6.25
N VAL A 666 -11.30 -20.43 4.93
CA VAL A 666 -11.36 -19.17 4.20
C VAL A 666 -12.60 -19.20 3.31
N SER A 667 -13.54 -18.29 3.48
CA SER A 667 -14.65 -18.09 2.53
C SER A 667 -14.48 -16.79 1.76
N ASN A 668 -14.99 -16.72 0.54
CA ASN A 668 -15.26 -15.46 -0.14
C ASN A 668 -16.67 -15.42 -0.76
N CYS A 669 -17.27 -14.23 -0.68
CA CYS A 669 -18.44 -13.77 -1.41
C CYS A 669 -18.36 -12.25 -1.43
N SER A 670 -18.50 -11.60 -2.58
CA SER A 670 -18.25 -10.16 -2.71
C SER A 670 -19.37 -9.29 -2.16
N ILE A 671 -20.63 -9.68 -2.38
CA ILE A 671 -21.81 -8.83 -2.15
C ILE A 671 -22.58 -9.29 -0.90
N PHE A 672 -22.61 -10.59 -0.61
CA PHE A 672 -23.27 -11.13 0.59
C PHE A 672 -22.29 -11.31 1.75
N CYS A 673 -22.28 -10.34 2.67
CA CYS A 673 -21.50 -10.37 3.91
C CYS A 673 -22.42 -10.36 5.16
N PRO A 674 -23.05 -11.50 5.50
CA PRO A 674 -24.00 -11.58 6.61
C PRO A 674 -23.31 -11.54 7.98
N THR A 675 -24.09 -11.15 9.00
CA THR A 675 -23.79 -11.44 10.41
C THR A 675 -24.83 -12.45 10.93
N PRO A 676 -24.44 -13.64 11.45
CA PRO A 676 -23.07 -14.19 11.50
C PRO A 676 -22.50 -14.51 10.11
N SER A 677 -21.17 -14.58 10.01
CA SER A 677 -20.45 -14.76 8.74
C SER A 677 -20.67 -16.12 8.07
N ILE A 678 -20.39 -16.20 6.77
CA ILE A 678 -20.41 -17.44 5.99
C ILE A 678 -19.50 -18.51 6.63
N THR A 679 -18.32 -18.14 7.12
CA THR A 679 -17.45 -19.10 7.83
C THR A 679 -18.09 -19.63 9.12
N ALA A 680 -18.78 -18.78 9.89
CA ALA A 680 -19.50 -19.21 11.09
C ALA A 680 -20.65 -20.18 10.78
N MET A 681 -21.39 -19.98 9.68
CA MET A 681 -22.43 -20.91 9.21
C MET A 681 -21.85 -22.32 8.97
N ILE A 682 -20.70 -22.39 8.30
CA ILE A 682 -20.00 -23.65 7.99
C ILE A 682 -19.46 -24.32 9.26
N ILE A 683 -18.87 -23.55 10.17
CA ILE A 683 -18.33 -24.04 11.43
C ILE A 683 -19.44 -24.66 12.29
N ASN A 684 -20.57 -23.98 12.40
CA ASN A 684 -21.76 -24.45 13.10
C ASN A 684 -22.34 -25.72 12.44
N LYS A 685 -22.59 -25.69 11.11
CA LYS A 685 -23.22 -26.79 10.36
C LYS A 685 -22.45 -28.10 10.44
N PHE A 686 -21.13 -28.04 10.34
CA PHE A 686 -20.26 -29.22 10.27
C PHE A 686 -19.54 -29.56 11.58
N GLY A 687 -19.79 -28.80 12.66
CA GLY A 687 -19.21 -29.07 13.98
C GLY A 687 -17.68 -28.99 14.00
N LEU A 688 -17.12 -27.97 13.35
CA LEU A 688 -15.67 -27.72 13.33
C LEU A 688 -15.17 -27.38 14.75
N ARG A 689 -13.87 -27.52 14.96
CA ARG A 689 -13.22 -27.25 16.25
C ARG A 689 -13.35 -25.77 16.65
N SER A 690 -13.47 -25.50 17.95
CA SER A 690 -13.64 -24.15 18.51
C SER A 690 -12.46 -23.20 18.27
N ASN A 691 -11.26 -23.73 17.99
CA ASN A 691 -10.05 -22.97 17.68
C ASN A 691 -9.68 -22.98 16.18
N VAL A 692 -10.66 -23.19 15.29
CA VAL A 692 -10.45 -23.09 13.84
C VAL A 692 -10.20 -21.64 13.42
N LYS A 693 -9.28 -21.42 12.49
CA LYS A 693 -8.98 -20.08 11.96
C LYS A 693 -9.95 -19.74 10.85
N SER A 694 -10.98 -18.95 11.16
CA SER A 694 -12.04 -18.54 10.23
C SER A 694 -11.78 -17.16 9.63
N ILE A 695 -11.80 -17.03 8.31
CA ILE A 695 -11.70 -15.74 7.61
C ILE A 695 -12.77 -15.68 6.51
N SER A 696 -13.52 -14.58 6.44
CA SER A 696 -14.46 -14.30 5.35
C SER A 696 -14.01 -13.05 4.59
N LEU A 697 -13.94 -13.18 3.26
CA LEU A 697 -13.42 -12.18 2.32
C LEU A 697 -14.56 -11.61 1.47
N SER A 698 -14.59 -10.29 1.29
CA SER A 698 -15.66 -9.54 0.60
C SER A 698 -15.09 -8.43 -0.30
N GLY A 699 -15.90 -7.88 -1.21
CA GLY A 699 -15.54 -6.71 -2.05
C GLY A 699 -14.45 -6.92 -3.12
N MET A 700 -14.07 -8.16 -3.43
CA MET A 700 -12.96 -8.49 -4.36
C MET A 700 -13.39 -8.96 -5.77
N GLY A 701 -14.69 -9.13 -5.99
CA GLY A 701 -15.27 -9.61 -7.25
C GLY A 701 -14.77 -11.00 -7.64
N CYS A 702 -14.87 -11.31 -8.94
CA CYS A 702 -14.56 -12.64 -9.47
C CYS A 702 -13.10 -13.11 -9.27
N SER A 703 -12.20 -12.22 -8.84
CA SER A 703 -10.81 -12.57 -8.53
C SER A 703 -10.62 -13.21 -7.14
N ALA A 704 -11.66 -13.15 -6.29
CA ALA A 704 -11.62 -13.55 -4.88
C ALA A 704 -11.27 -15.03 -4.65
N GLY A 705 -11.54 -15.92 -5.61
CA GLY A 705 -11.22 -17.33 -5.51
C GLY A 705 -9.71 -17.57 -5.42
N LEU A 706 -8.94 -17.02 -6.37
CA LEU A 706 -7.47 -17.14 -6.36
C LEU A 706 -6.82 -16.34 -5.22
N LEU A 707 -7.44 -15.22 -4.80
CA LEU A 707 -7.01 -14.49 -3.60
C LEU A 707 -7.18 -15.31 -2.32
N SER A 708 -8.27 -16.08 -2.21
CA SER A 708 -8.52 -17.00 -1.10
C SER A 708 -7.49 -18.14 -1.07
N ILE A 709 -7.10 -18.67 -2.23
CA ILE A 709 -5.99 -19.62 -2.34
C ILE A 709 -4.66 -18.98 -1.91
N SER A 710 -4.39 -17.72 -2.26
CA SER A 710 -3.19 -17.03 -1.76
C SER A 710 -3.17 -16.93 -0.25
N LEU A 711 -4.27 -16.47 0.35
CA LEU A 711 -4.36 -16.33 1.80
C LEU A 711 -4.22 -17.69 2.50
N ALA A 712 -4.88 -18.73 1.99
CA ALA A 712 -4.73 -20.08 2.52
C ALA A 712 -3.31 -20.63 2.34
N LYS A 713 -2.63 -20.37 1.22
CA LYS A 713 -1.21 -20.66 0.99
C LYS A 713 -0.34 -20.03 2.08
N ASP A 714 -0.54 -18.75 2.37
CA ASP A 714 0.32 -18.02 3.30
C ASP A 714 0.05 -18.44 4.76
N LEU A 715 -1.21 -18.71 5.11
CA LEU A 715 -1.57 -19.35 6.39
C LEU A 715 -1.00 -20.78 6.54
N LEU A 716 -1.00 -21.59 5.47
CA LEU A 716 -0.37 -22.92 5.44
C LEU A 716 1.17 -22.85 5.42
N ARG A 717 1.80 -21.72 5.08
CA ARG A 717 3.25 -21.54 5.27
C ARG A 717 3.59 -21.33 6.73
N VAL A 718 2.79 -20.52 7.44
CA VAL A 718 2.95 -20.24 8.88
C VAL A 718 2.55 -21.44 9.74
N HIS A 719 1.41 -22.09 9.46
CA HIS A 719 0.87 -23.18 10.26
C HIS A 719 1.26 -24.54 9.68
N ARG A 720 2.31 -25.16 10.25
CA ARG A 720 2.79 -26.51 9.86
C ARG A 720 1.72 -27.58 10.09
N ASN A 721 1.76 -28.64 9.28
CA ASN A 721 0.88 -29.82 9.35
C ASN A 721 -0.64 -29.53 9.43
N SER A 722 -1.08 -28.48 8.74
CA SER A 722 -2.43 -27.96 8.77
C SER A 722 -3.21 -28.25 7.47
N LEU A 723 -4.54 -28.28 7.59
CA LEU A 723 -5.51 -28.48 6.52
C LEU A 723 -6.42 -27.24 6.41
N ALA A 724 -6.51 -26.65 5.22
CA ALA A 724 -7.33 -25.46 4.96
C ALA A 724 -8.49 -25.79 4.02
N LEU A 725 -9.70 -25.42 4.41
CA LEU A 725 -10.88 -25.44 3.57
C LEU A 725 -11.08 -24.04 2.96
N VAL A 726 -11.08 -23.95 1.64
CA VAL A 726 -11.32 -22.70 0.90
C VAL A 726 -12.68 -22.80 0.21
N LEU A 727 -13.53 -21.80 0.42
CA LEU A 727 -14.87 -21.70 -0.13
C LEU A 727 -14.97 -20.46 -1.01
N SER A 728 -15.49 -20.62 -2.23
CA SER A 728 -15.68 -19.54 -3.20
C SER A 728 -17.09 -19.63 -3.76
N MET A 729 -17.86 -18.55 -3.65
CA MET A 729 -19.15 -18.39 -4.34
C MET A 729 -19.46 -16.91 -4.52
N GLU A 730 -20.56 -16.62 -5.21
CA GLU A 730 -21.24 -15.33 -5.16
C GLU A 730 -22.74 -15.60 -5.01
N ALA A 731 -23.40 -14.95 -4.05
CA ALA A 731 -24.84 -15.08 -3.87
C ALA A 731 -25.54 -14.11 -4.83
N VAL A 732 -26.29 -14.65 -5.80
CA VAL A 732 -26.87 -13.85 -6.89
C VAL A 732 -28.18 -13.19 -6.45
N THR A 733 -28.90 -13.80 -5.49
CA THR A 733 -30.23 -13.36 -5.04
C THR A 733 -30.29 -11.88 -4.63
N LEU A 734 -29.32 -11.40 -3.85
CA LEU A 734 -29.29 -10.03 -3.31
C LEU A 734 -28.95 -8.97 -4.37
N ASN A 735 -28.43 -9.37 -5.54
CA ASN A 735 -27.85 -8.47 -6.53
C ASN A 735 -28.71 -8.29 -7.80
N GLY A 736 -30.00 -8.61 -7.74
CA GLY A 736 -30.94 -8.31 -8.83
C GLY A 736 -31.16 -6.80 -8.96
N TYR A 737 -30.52 -6.16 -9.94
CA TYR A 737 -30.69 -4.73 -10.18
C TYR A 737 -32.02 -4.47 -10.89
N THR A 738 -32.88 -3.62 -10.31
CA THR A 738 -34.24 -3.35 -10.77
C THR A 738 -34.39 -2.07 -11.61
N GLY A 739 -33.39 -1.18 -11.64
CA GLY A 739 -33.45 0.07 -12.38
C GLY A 739 -33.16 -0.05 -13.88
N GLY A 740 -32.99 1.09 -14.56
CA GLY A 740 -32.81 1.17 -16.02
C GLY A 740 -31.37 1.33 -16.53
N VAL A 741 -30.37 1.45 -15.65
CA VAL A 741 -28.99 1.81 -16.04
C VAL A 741 -28.27 0.62 -16.71
N LYS A 742 -27.93 0.80 -17.99
CA LYS A 742 -27.34 -0.25 -18.84
C LYS A 742 -26.01 -0.83 -18.32
N SER A 743 -25.18 -0.08 -17.61
CA SER A 743 -23.93 -0.61 -17.02
C SER A 743 -24.17 -1.57 -15.85
N MET A 744 -25.32 -1.45 -15.16
CA MET A 744 -25.72 -2.29 -14.05
C MET A 744 -26.51 -3.52 -14.51
N LEU A 745 -27.38 -3.36 -15.52
CA LEU A 745 -28.14 -4.45 -16.16
C LEU A 745 -27.27 -5.58 -16.75
N LEU A 746 -25.99 -5.29 -17.05
CA LEU A 746 -25.02 -6.32 -17.46
C LEU A 746 -24.83 -7.41 -16.39
N ALA A 747 -24.93 -7.07 -15.10
CA ALA A 747 -24.75 -8.03 -14.02
C ALA A 747 -25.87 -9.10 -14.02
N ASN A 748 -27.13 -8.67 -14.14
CA ASN A 748 -28.31 -9.55 -14.23
C ASN A 748 -28.16 -10.57 -15.37
N ALA A 749 -27.69 -10.12 -16.54
CA ALA A 749 -27.55 -10.98 -17.71
C ALA A 749 -26.42 -12.02 -17.57
N LEU A 750 -25.30 -11.68 -16.92
CA LEU A 750 -24.09 -12.50 -16.88
C LEU A 750 -23.98 -13.44 -15.67
N PHE A 751 -24.29 -12.96 -14.47
CA PHE A 751 -24.05 -13.72 -13.24
C PHE A 751 -25.06 -14.85 -13.05
N ARG A 752 -24.58 -15.98 -12.54
CA ARG A 752 -25.36 -17.21 -12.33
C ARG A 752 -24.90 -17.92 -11.06
N MET A 753 -25.78 -18.74 -10.49
CA MET A 753 -25.51 -19.39 -9.22
C MET A 753 -24.37 -20.41 -9.35
N GLY A 754 -23.48 -20.45 -8.36
CA GLY A 754 -22.40 -21.42 -8.32
C GLY A 754 -21.54 -21.28 -7.09
N GLY A 755 -20.75 -22.33 -6.82
CA GLY A 755 -19.71 -22.28 -5.81
C GLY A 755 -18.76 -23.46 -5.90
N VAL A 756 -17.63 -23.35 -5.19
CA VAL A 756 -16.62 -24.39 -5.05
C VAL A 756 -16.10 -24.46 -3.62
N ALA A 757 -15.88 -25.68 -3.13
CA ALA A 757 -15.04 -25.95 -1.97
C ALA A 757 -13.75 -26.62 -2.43
N ALA A 758 -12.60 -26.13 -1.99
CA ALA A 758 -11.28 -26.68 -2.28
C ALA A 758 -10.55 -27.00 -0.97
N LEU A 759 -9.93 -28.18 -0.91
CA LEU A 759 -9.22 -28.66 0.27
C LEU A 759 -7.70 -28.59 0.06
N LEU A 760 -7.04 -27.69 0.77
CA LEU A 760 -5.59 -27.49 0.71
C LEU A 760 -4.89 -28.10 1.94
N SER A 761 -3.70 -28.65 1.76
CA SER A 761 -2.89 -29.21 2.84
C SER A 761 -1.41 -28.88 2.67
N ASN A 762 -0.68 -28.79 3.78
CA ASN A 762 0.78 -28.86 3.80
C ASN A 762 1.29 -30.15 4.52
N ARG A 763 0.39 -31.07 4.87
CA ARG A 763 0.71 -32.29 5.62
C ARG A 763 1.47 -33.26 4.71
N ASN A 764 2.61 -33.78 5.18
CA ASN A 764 3.41 -34.73 4.39
C ASN A 764 2.62 -36.00 4.00
N ASN A 765 1.75 -36.49 4.88
CA ASN A 765 0.94 -37.69 4.65
C ASN A 765 -0.10 -37.48 3.52
N ASP A 766 -0.56 -36.25 3.30
CA ASP A 766 -1.54 -35.94 2.27
C ASP A 766 -0.93 -35.92 0.85
N LYS A 767 0.40 -35.80 0.73
CA LYS A 767 1.11 -35.74 -0.57
C LYS A 767 0.77 -36.90 -1.50
N GLY A 768 0.53 -38.09 -0.96
CA GLY A 768 0.23 -39.30 -1.75
C GLY A 768 -1.18 -39.33 -2.35
N ARG A 769 -2.13 -38.58 -1.78
CA ARG A 769 -3.52 -38.48 -2.25
C ARG A 769 -3.86 -37.14 -2.90
N ALA A 770 -2.93 -36.21 -2.90
CA ALA A 770 -3.12 -34.88 -3.46
C ALA A 770 -3.20 -34.92 -4.99
N ARG A 771 -4.12 -34.14 -5.57
CA ARG A 771 -4.33 -34.05 -7.01
C ARG A 771 -3.36 -33.08 -7.68
N TYR A 772 -3.17 -31.91 -7.07
CA TYR A 772 -2.29 -30.87 -7.59
C TYR A 772 -1.32 -30.35 -6.52
N LYS A 773 -0.15 -29.88 -6.96
CA LYS A 773 0.78 -29.07 -6.16
C LYS A 773 0.82 -27.65 -6.72
N LEU A 774 0.57 -26.67 -5.85
CA LEU A 774 0.74 -25.25 -6.18
C LEU A 774 2.23 -24.97 -6.45
N GLN A 775 2.54 -24.38 -7.61
CA GLN A 775 3.90 -23.96 -7.98
C GLN A 775 4.09 -22.47 -7.69
N TYR A 776 3.29 -21.64 -8.37
CA TYR A 776 3.37 -20.19 -8.32
C TYR A 776 1.98 -19.60 -8.11
N LEU A 777 1.95 -18.44 -7.47
CA LEU A 777 0.74 -17.64 -7.33
C LEU A 777 1.15 -16.18 -7.30
N VAL A 778 0.66 -15.42 -8.28
CA VAL A 778 1.01 -14.02 -8.58
C VAL A 778 -0.24 -13.15 -8.43
N ARG A 779 -0.10 -11.99 -7.79
CA ARG A 779 -1.22 -11.08 -7.47
C ARG A 779 -0.94 -9.68 -7.97
N THR A 780 -1.82 -9.17 -8.83
CA THR A 780 -1.72 -7.82 -9.38
C THR A 780 -2.89 -6.97 -8.90
N HIS A 781 -2.59 -5.78 -8.41
CA HIS A 781 -3.58 -4.82 -7.90
C HIS A 781 -3.34 -3.46 -8.54
N MET A 782 -4.35 -2.89 -9.20
CA MET A 782 -4.27 -1.61 -9.89
C MET A 782 -5.11 -0.49 -9.26
N GLY A 783 -5.67 -0.70 -8.07
CA GLY A 783 -6.54 0.30 -7.41
C GLY A 783 -5.89 1.56 -6.86
N SER A 784 -4.65 1.85 -7.25
CA SER A 784 -4.04 3.18 -7.16
C SER A 784 -4.29 4.03 -8.42
N ASP A 785 -4.86 3.44 -9.48
CA ASP A 785 -5.29 4.11 -10.71
C ASP A 785 -6.83 4.26 -10.69
N ASP A 786 -7.31 5.50 -10.85
CA ASP A 786 -8.72 5.84 -10.73
C ASP A 786 -9.61 5.11 -11.76
N GLN A 787 -9.11 4.90 -12.99
CA GLN A 787 -9.86 4.15 -14.00
C GLN A 787 -10.02 2.69 -13.60
N SER A 788 -8.96 2.08 -13.05
CA SER A 788 -8.97 0.72 -12.54
C SER A 788 -9.87 0.57 -11.31
N TYR A 789 -9.85 1.55 -10.39
CA TYR A 789 -10.70 1.59 -9.20
C TYR A 789 -12.19 1.67 -9.57
N LEU A 790 -12.55 2.59 -10.45
CA LEU A 790 -13.94 2.82 -10.90
C LEU A 790 -14.41 1.86 -12.00
N SER A 791 -13.63 0.83 -12.36
CA SER A 791 -14.01 -0.10 -13.44
C SER A 791 -15.15 -1.07 -13.11
N VAL A 792 -15.24 -1.46 -11.84
CA VAL A 792 -16.30 -2.32 -11.29
C VAL A 792 -16.64 -1.80 -9.91
N PHE A 793 -17.79 -1.13 -9.79
CA PHE A 793 -18.18 -0.42 -8.57
C PHE A 793 -19.65 -0.72 -8.22
N GLN A 794 -19.97 -0.77 -6.93
CA GLN A 794 -21.35 -0.91 -6.46
C GLN A 794 -21.85 0.47 -6.04
N GLU A 795 -22.91 0.95 -6.68
CA GLU A 795 -23.44 2.30 -6.49
C GLU A 795 -24.98 2.30 -6.61
N HIS A 796 -25.60 3.41 -6.20
CA HIS A 796 -27.01 3.65 -6.44
C HIS A 796 -27.20 4.33 -7.80
N ASP A 797 -28.29 4.01 -8.51
CA ASP A 797 -28.76 4.83 -9.62
C ASP A 797 -29.47 6.11 -9.13
N GLU A 798 -29.85 6.99 -10.06
CA GLU A 798 -30.55 8.26 -9.76
C GLU A 798 -31.92 8.06 -9.08
N CYS A 799 -32.48 6.84 -9.11
CA CYS A 799 -33.72 6.46 -8.45
C CYS A 799 -33.49 5.74 -7.10
N GLY A 800 -32.23 5.56 -6.69
CA GLY A 800 -31.84 4.92 -5.43
C GLY A 800 -31.67 3.39 -5.51
N HIS A 801 -31.86 2.74 -6.66
CA HIS A 801 -31.65 1.30 -6.77
C HIS A 801 -30.17 0.95 -6.76
N VAL A 802 -29.76 -0.01 -5.92
CA VAL A 802 -28.37 -0.48 -5.85
C VAL A 802 -28.06 -1.43 -7.00
N GLY A 803 -26.96 -1.20 -7.71
CA GLY A 803 -26.46 -2.08 -8.76
C GLY A 803 -24.94 -2.14 -8.81
N VAL A 804 -24.40 -3.16 -9.48
CA VAL A 804 -22.96 -3.28 -9.78
C VAL A 804 -22.71 -2.75 -11.19
N SER A 805 -22.15 -1.55 -11.27
CA SER A 805 -21.85 -0.84 -12.50
C SER A 805 -20.56 -1.37 -13.12
N LEU A 806 -20.65 -1.86 -14.37
CA LEU A 806 -19.51 -2.30 -15.17
C LEU A 806 -19.11 -1.21 -16.18
N SER A 807 -17.89 -0.68 -16.04
CA SER A 807 -17.40 0.43 -16.86
C SER A 807 -17.07 0.01 -18.30
N LYS A 808 -17.25 0.93 -19.26
CA LYS A 808 -16.92 0.67 -20.68
C LYS A 808 -15.41 0.46 -20.93
N VAL A 809 -14.54 0.90 -20.03
CA VAL A 809 -13.07 0.70 -20.13
C VAL A 809 -12.59 -0.62 -19.49
N LEU A 810 -13.50 -1.45 -18.97
CA LEU A 810 -13.20 -2.69 -18.24
C LEU A 810 -12.21 -3.60 -18.97
N LEU A 811 -12.38 -3.82 -20.29
CA LEU A 811 -11.50 -4.69 -21.08
C LEU A 811 -10.08 -4.12 -21.23
N HIS A 812 -9.94 -2.81 -21.41
CA HIS A 812 -8.64 -2.13 -21.47
C HIS A 812 -7.90 -2.21 -20.13
N VAL A 813 -8.61 -1.96 -19.03
CA VAL A 813 -8.09 -2.11 -17.67
C VAL A 813 -7.69 -3.56 -17.38
N ALA A 814 -8.51 -4.53 -17.78
CA ALA A 814 -8.19 -5.95 -17.65
C ALA A 814 -6.94 -6.36 -18.45
N GLY A 815 -6.78 -5.85 -19.68
CA GLY A 815 -5.57 -6.05 -20.48
C GLY A 815 -4.31 -5.49 -19.82
N ASN A 816 -4.38 -4.29 -19.23
CA ASN A 816 -3.27 -3.71 -18.48
C ASN A 816 -2.94 -4.52 -17.21
N ALA A 817 -3.95 -4.95 -16.45
CA ALA A 817 -3.76 -5.78 -15.27
C ALA A 817 -3.16 -7.15 -15.62
N LEU A 818 -3.60 -7.75 -16.73
CA LEU A 818 -3.04 -8.98 -17.27
C LEU A 818 -1.57 -8.80 -17.70
N LYS A 819 -1.25 -7.71 -18.41
CA LYS A 819 0.12 -7.39 -18.84
C LYS A 819 1.09 -7.28 -17.65
N THR A 820 0.69 -6.58 -16.58
CA THR A 820 1.47 -6.49 -15.35
C THR A 820 1.59 -7.85 -14.67
N ASN A 821 0.51 -8.64 -14.58
CA ASN A 821 0.52 -9.98 -14.00
C ASN A 821 1.47 -10.94 -14.74
N ILE A 822 1.46 -10.88 -16.07
CA ILE A 822 2.35 -11.65 -16.95
C ILE A 822 3.81 -11.22 -16.75
N SER A 823 4.09 -9.93 -16.55
CA SER A 823 5.47 -9.45 -16.36
C SER A 823 6.13 -10.01 -15.09
N GLU A 824 5.33 -10.30 -14.05
CA GLU A 824 5.80 -10.93 -12.81
C GLU A 824 5.83 -12.47 -12.93
N LEU A 825 4.81 -13.07 -13.56
CA LEU A 825 4.70 -14.53 -13.71
C LEU A 825 5.72 -15.10 -14.72
N GLY A 826 5.90 -14.41 -15.85
CA GLY A 826 6.69 -14.86 -17.01
C GLY A 826 8.08 -15.38 -16.67
N PRO A 827 8.93 -14.61 -15.95
CA PRO A 827 10.28 -15.04 -15.55
C PRO A 827 10.33 -16.32 -14.70
N SER A 828 9.24 -16.65 -13.99
CA SER A 828 9.15 -17.83 -13.13
C SER A 828 8.66 -19.10 -13.86
N VAL A 829 8.04 -18.96 -15.04
CA VAL A 829 7.33 -20.06 -15.73
C VAL A 829 7.81 -20.34 -17.15
N LEU A 830 8.28 -19.32 -17.88
CA LEU A 830 8.77 -19.45 -19.25
C LEU A 830 10.17 -20.07 -19.28
N LEU A 831 10.48 -20.84 -20.33
CA LEU A 831 11.86 -21.29 -20.57
C LEU A 831 12.77 -20.09 -20.89
N TYR A 832 14.05 -20.21 -20.52
CA TYR A 832 15.05 -19.16 -20.76
C TYR A 832 15.17 -18.71 -22.23
N SER A 833 14.84 -19.56 -23.20
CA SER A 833 14.78 -19.20 -24.62
C SER A 833 13.67 -18.19 -24.94
N GLU A 834 12.47 -18.35 -24.38
CA GLU A 834 11.38 -17.38 -24.52
C GLU A 834 11.68 -16.08 -23.76
N GLN A 835 12.28 -16.19 -22.56
CA GLN A 835 12.72 -15.03 -21.79
C GLN A 835 13.77 -14.21 -22.55
N PHE A 836 14.73 -14.89 -23.22
CA PHE A 836 15.72 -14.25 -24.07
C PHE A 836 15.09 -13.59 -25.30
N LEU A 837 14.19 -14.27 -26.01
CA LEU A 837 13.49 -13.69 -27.17
C LEU A 837 12.69 -12.44 -26.78
N TYR A 838 11.99 -12.48 -25.64
CA TYR A 838 11.27 -11.32 -25.12
C TYR A 838 12.20 -10.17 -24.73
N GLY A 839 13.29 -10.45 -24.01
CA GLY A 839 14.31 -9.46 -23.65
C GLY A 839 14.99 -8.85 -24.89
N TRP A 840 15.29 -9.68 -25.90
CA TRP A 840 15.86 -9.25 -27.18
C TRP A 840 14.89 -8.36 -27.96
N TYR A 841 13.61 -8.73 -28.06
CA TYR A 841 12.59 -7.88 -28.67
C TYR A 841 12.47 -6.53 -27.95
N MET A 842 12.39 -6.53 -26.61
CA MET A 842 12.28 -5.31 -25.81
C MET A 842 13.50 -4.39 -25.99
N PHE A 843 14.70 -4.95 -26.09
CA PHE A 843 15.92 -4.22 -26.44
C PHE A 843 15.84 -3.62 -27.86
N CYS A 844 15.50 -4.46 -28.85
CA CYS A 844 15.44 -4.06 -30.26
C CYS A 844 14.41 -2.96 -30.50
N SER A 845 13.24 -3.07 -29.88
CA SER A 845 12.19 -2.04 -29.92
C SER A 845 12.65 -0.74 -29.28
N LYS A 846 13.21 -0.77 -28.07
CA LYS A 846 13.52 0.44 -27.30
C LYS A 846 14.77 1.19 -27.79
N TYR A 847 15.71 0.54 -28.48
CA TYR A 847 17.02 1.16 -28.82
C TYR A 847 17.55 0.91 -30.24
N LEU A 848 17.12 -0.15 -30.94
CA LEU A 848 17.50 -0.35 -32.36
C LEU A 848 16.47 0.27 -33.32
N GLY A 849 15.27 0.61 -32.84
CA GLY A 849 14.19 1.18 -33.68
C GLY A 849 13.67 0.24 -34.77
N LEU A 850 14.05 -1.04 -34.72
CA LEU A 850 13.73 -2.06 -35.73
C LEU A 850 12.35 -2.71 -35.56
N ALA A 851 11.64 -2.40 -34.48
CA ALA A 851 10.29 -2.92 -34.24
C ALA A 851 9.25 -1.95 -34.83
N ASN A 852 8.53 -2.40 -35.86
CA ASN A 852 7.35 -1.71 -36.38
C ASN A 852 6.31 -1.55 -35.25
N SER A 853 5.62 -0.41 -35.21
CA SER A 853 4.86 0.08 -34.06
C SER A 853 3.56 -0.66 -33.72
N GLU A 854 3.24 -1.77 -34.40
CA GLU A 854 1.90 -2.39 -34.35
C GLU A 854 1.83 -3.75 -33.64
N GLU A 855 2.91 -4.54 -33.56
CA GLU A 855 2.91 -5.83 -32.85
C GLU A 855 3.94 -5.91 -31.73
N THR A 856 3.47 -5.87 -30.48
CA THR A 856 4.29 -6.26 -29.32
C THR A 856 4.53 -7.77 -29.34
N TYR A 857 5.79 -8.21 -29.20
CA TYR A 857 6.11 -9.64 -29.07
C TYR A 857 5.54 -10.21 -27.77
N VAL A 858 4.64 -11.18 -27.91
CA VAL A 858 4.03 -11.94 -26.82
C VAL A 858 4.78 -13.27 -26.67
N PRO A 859 5.35 -13.60 -25.48
CA PRO A 859 5.99 -14.89 -25.25
C PRO A 859 5.02 -16.06 -25.40
N ASN A 860 5.50 -17.21 -25.88
CA ASN A 860 4.64 -18.37 -26.08
C ASN A 860 4.41 -19.14 -24.76
N PHE A 861 3.33 -18.78 -24.05
CA PHE A 861 2.93 -19.41 -22.78
C PHE A 861 2.54 -20.90 -22.92
N LYS A 862 2.22 -21.39 -24.13
CA LYS A 862 1.96 -22.84 -24.37
C LYS A 862 3.20 -23.71 -24.18
N LYS A 863 4.40 -23.13 -24.04
CA LYS A 863 5.63 -23.85 -23.63
C LYS A 863 5.75 -23.99 -22.11
N ALA A 864 5.07 -23.13 -21.34
CA ALA A 864 5.06 -23.12 -19.89
C ALA A 864 3.88 -23.90 -19.29
N PHE A 865 2.75 -23.93 -19.99
CA PHE A 865 1.51 -24.56 -19.53
C PHE A 865 0.89 -25.43 -20.62
N GLU A 866 0.43 -26.61 -20.22
CA GLU A 866 -0.33 -27.53 -21.06
C GLU A 866 -1.81 -27.18 -21.10
N HIS A 867 -2.35 -26.50 -20.07
CA HIS A 867 -3.77 -26.19 -19.93
C HIS A 867 -4.01 -24.78 -19.36
N PHE A 868 -5.09 -24.13 -19.81
CA PHE A 868 -5.47 -22.78 -19.40
C PHE A 868 -6.90 -22.76 -18.82
N CYS A 869 -7.10 -21.95 -17.78
CA CYS A 869 -8.40 -21.68 -17.16
C CYS A 869 -8.54 -20.15 -17.05
N ILE A 870 -9.12 -19.54 -18.08
CA ILE A 870 -9.37 -18.11 -18.18
C ILE A 870 -10.75 -17.84 -17.58
N HIS A 871 -10.83 -17.05 -16.50
CA HIS A 871 -12.09 -16.75 -15.82
C HIS A 871 -13.23 -16.41 -16.80
N ALA A 872 -14.28 -17.25 -16.77
CA ALA A 872 -15.54 -17.07 -17.50
C ALA A 872 -16.36 -15.85 -17.02
N GLY A 873 -15.81 -14.64 -17.15
CA GLY A 873 -16.51 -13.38 -16.82
C GLY A 873 -17.53 -12.97 -17.87
N GLY A 874 -17.32 -13.41 -19.12
CA GLY A 874 -18.15 -13.14 -20.29
C GLY A 874 -17.33 -13.37 -21.56
N ARG A 875 -18.00 -13.59 -22.72
CA ARG A 875 -17.35 -13.91 -24.00
C ARG A 875 -16.20 -12.96 -24.35
N ALA A 876 -16.44 -11.66 -24.29
CA ALA A 876 -15.44 -10.64 -24.64
C ALA A 876 -14.19 -10.65 -23.74
N VAL A 877 -14.29 -11.12 -22.48
CA VAL A 877 -13.13 -11.29 -21.59
C VAL A 877 -12.29 -12.48 -22.03
N ILE A 878 -12.93 -13.59 -22.40
CA ILE A 878 -12.24 -14.79 -22.89
C ILE A 878 -11.56 -14.48 -24.23
N ASP A 879 -12.30 -13.87 -25.18
CA ASP A 879 -11.78 -13.45 -26.49
C ASP A 879 -10.54 -12.53 -26.32
N ALA A 880 -10.65 -11.50 -25.48
CA ALA A 880 -9.53 -10.57 -25.23
C ALA A 880 -8.30 -11.26 -24.61
N VAL A 881 -8.46 -12.26 -23.73
CA VAL A 881 -7.30 -12.99 -23.15
C VAL A 881 -6.70 -13.96 -24.17
N GLU A 882 -7.51 -14.65 -24.96
CA GLU A 882 -7.03 -15.51 -26.05
C GLU A 882 -6.17 -14.70 -27.04
N ASP A 883 -6.66 -13.53 -27.48
CA ASP A 883 -5.95 -12.65 -28.40
C ASP A 883 -4.65 -12.08 -27.79
N ASN A 884 -4.70 -11.56 -26.56
CA ASN A 884 -3.52 -10.99 -25.89
C ASN A 884 -2.43 -12.03 -25.60
N LEU A 885 -2.79 -13.30 -25.43
CA LEU A 885 -1.84 -14.41 -25.19
C LEU A 885 -1.51 -15.24 -26.45
N ARG A 886 -2.12 -14.92 -27.59
CA ARG A 886 -2.05 -15.70 -28.86
C ARG A 886 -2.41 -17.18 -28.66
N LEU A 887 -3.44 -17.45 -27.85
CA LEU A 887 -3.98 -18.79 -27.60
C LEU A 887 -4.92 -19.23 -28.73
N SER A 888 -5.10 -20.54 -28.88
CA SER A 888 -6.11 -21.09 -29.79
C SER A 888 -7.45 -21.27 -29.07
N LYS A 889 -8.53 -21.37 -29.85
CA LYS A 889 -9.89 -21.63 -29.31
C LYS A 889 -10.00 -22.94 -28.53
N GLU A 890 -9.10 -23.90 -28.76
CA GLU A 890 -9.00 -25.14 -27.99
C GLU A 890 -8.44 -24.90 -26.57
N ASP A 891 -7.48 -23.97 -26.42
CA ASP A 891 -6.90 -23.60 -25.13
C ASP A 891 -7.94 -22.92 -24.22
N GLY A 892 -8.81 -22.09 -24.81
CA GLY A 892 -9.91 -21.40 -24.11
C GLY A 892 -11.24 -22.18 -24.07
N GLU A 893 -11.30 -23.40 -24.62
CA GLU A 893 -12.53 -24.20 -24.70
C GLU A 893 -13.17 -24.42 -23.33
N ALA A 894 -12.36 -24.70 -22.30
CA ALA A 894 -12.84 -24.95 -20.94
C ALA A 894 -13.60 -23.74 -20.36
N SER A 895 -13.10 -22.53 -20.63
CA SER A 895 -13.70 -21.25 -20.24
C SER A 895 -14.99 -20.97 -21.01
N ARG A 896 -15.01 -21.23 -22.33
CA ARG A 896 -16.19 -21.04 -23.18
C ARG A 896 -17.31 -22.02 -22.82
N MET A 897 -16.98 -23.29 -22.60
CA MET A 897 -17.98 -24.29 -22.19
C MET A 897 -18.48 -24.04 -20.76
N THR A 898 -17.60 -23.62 -19.84
CA THR A 898 -18.01 -23.20 -18.48
C THR A 898 -18.98 -22.03 -18.54
N LEU A 899 -18.67 -20.99 -19.30
CA LEU A 899 -19.56 -19.84 -19.50
C LEU A 899 -20.91 -20.26 -20.11
N TYR A 900 -20.89 -21.15 -21.09
CA TYR A 900 -22.11 -21.65 -21.72
C TYR A 900 -22.98 -22.47 -20.76
N ARG A 901 -22.39 -23.40 -20.01
CA ARG A 901 -23.14 -24.32 -19.14
C ARG A 901 -23.57 -23.70 -17.82
N PHE A 902 -22.69 -22.92 -17.18
CA PHE A 902 -22.89 -22.43 -15.82
C PHE A 902 -23.01 -20.90 -15.72
N GLY A 903 -22.73 -20.17 -16.81
CA GLY A 903 -22.65 -18.70 -16.78
C GLY A 903 -21.44 -18.18 -16.00
N ASN A 904 -21.47 -16.90 -15.65
CA ASN A 904 -20.44 -16.31 -14.80
C ASN A 904 -20.75 -16.62 -13.32
N THR A 905 -20.13 -17.67 -12.78
CA THR A 905 -20.20 -18.02 -11.35
C THR A 905 -19.25 -17.18 -10.47
N SER A 906 -18.87 -15.98 -10.91
CA SER A 906 -17.95 -15.07 -10.23
C SER A 906 -16.63 -15.78 -9.85
N SER A 907 -16.32 -15.84 -8.55
CA SER A 907 -15.05 -16.31 -8.00
C SER A 907 -14.81 -17.81 -8.16
N SER A 908 -15.85 -18.61 -8.46
CA SER A 908 -15.72 -20.05 -8.66
C SER A 908 -15.44 -20.49 -10.10
N SER A 909 -15.60 -19.64 -11.12
CA SER A 909 -15.60 -20.08 -12.54
C SER A 909 -14.34 -20.87 -12.95
N VAL A 910 -13.15 -20.40 -12.55
CA VAL A 910 -11.86 -21.06 -12.85
C VAL A 910 -11.72 -22.49 -12.29
N TRP A 911 -12.63 -22.92 -11.41
CA TRP A 911 -12.71 -24.28 -10.88
C TRP A 911 -13.65 -25.17 -11.68
N TYR A 912 -14.72 -24.63 -12.26
CA TYR A 912 -15.55 -25.35 -13.25
C TYR A 912 -14.76 -25.61 -14.53
N GLU A 913 -13.88 -24.67 -14.92
CA GLU A 913 -12.93 -24.80 -16.02
C GLU A 913 -11.93 -25.94 -15.78
N LEU A 914 -11.33 -26.00 -14.59
CA LEU A 914 -10.48 -27.13 -14.17
C LEU A 914 -11.26 -28.45 -14.17
N CYS A 915 -12.48 -28.44 -13.62
CA CYS A 915 -13.37 -29.61 -13.58
C CYS A 915 -13.74 -30.13 -14.98
N TYR A 916 -13.88 -29.24 -15.96
CA TYR A 916 -14.12 -29.59 -17.37
C TYR A 916 -12.93 -30.35 -17.95
N LEU A 917 -11.72 -29.80 -17.79
CA LEU A 917 -10.48 -30.40 -18.31
C LEU A 917 -10.19 -31.78 -17.67
N GLU A 918 -10.46 -31.93 -16.38
CA GLU A 918 -10.42 -33.23 -15.69
C GLU A 918 -11.44 -34.22 -16.26
N SER A 919 -12.70 -33.79 -16.45
CA SER A 919 -13.79 -34.66 -16.93
C SER A 919 -13.63 -35.04 -18.40
N LYS A 920 -12.94 -34.22 -19.20
CA LYS A 920 -12.49 -34.57 -20.55
C LYS A 920 -11.30 -35.54 -20.59
N GLY A 921 -10.66 -35.82 -19.45
CA GLY A 921 -9.41 -36.59 -19.41
C GLY A 921 -8.26 -35.89 -20.14
N ARG A 922 -8.32 -34.55 -20.28
CA ARG A 922 -7.25 -33.76 -20.93
C ARG A 922 -6.04 -33.61 -20.01
N VAL A 923 -6.26 -33.42 -18.71
CA VAL A 923 -5.19 -33.26 -17.71
C VAL A 923 -4.59 -34.60 -17.32
N LYS A 924 -3.28 -34.75 -17.49
CA LYS A 924 -2.49 -35.93 -17.12
C LYS A 924 -1.54 -35.63 -15.97
N LYS A 925 -1.02 -36.67 -15.31
CA LYS A 925 0.00 -36.49 -14.27
C LYS A 925 1.28 -35.89 -14.85
N GLY A 926 1.69 -34.75 -14.30
CA GLY A 926 2.87 -33.99 -14.72
C GLY A 926 2.54 -32.65 -15.35
N ASP A 927 1.35 -32.51 -15.93
CA ASP A 927 0.87 -31.32 -16.63
C ASP A 927 0.82 -30.10 -15.71
N ARG A 928 1.00 -28.91 -16.31
CA ARG A 928 0.92 -27.61 -15.65
C ARG A 928 -0.30 -26.87 -16.19
N LEU A 929 -1.08 -26.33 -15.26
CA LEU A 929 -2.31 -25.61 -15.53
C LEU A 929 -2.25 -24.21 -14.92
N TRP A 930 -2.69 -23.22 -15.70
CA TRP A 930 -2.70 -21.82 -15.30
C TRP A 930 -4.15 -21.32 -15.17
N GLN A 931 -4.55 -20.95 -13.95
CA GLN A 931 -5.80 -20.23 -13.68
C GLN A 931 -5.53 -18.72 -13.69
N ILE A 932 -6.36 -17.95 -14.40
CA ILE A 932 -6.32 -16.49 -14.51
C ILE A 932 -7.68 -15.94 -14.07
N ALA A 933 -7.73 -15.02 -13.11
CA ALA A 933 -8.98 -14.41 -12.65
C ALA A 933 -8.90 -12.89 -12.47
N PHE A 934 -9.97 -12.21 -12.89
CA PHE A 934 -10.11 -10.74 -12.86
C PHE A 934 -11.17 -10.30 -11.86
N GLY A 935 -11.08 -9.08 -11.32
CA GLY A 935 -12.05 -8.59 -10.32
C GLY A 935 -11.90 -7.12 -9.98
N SER A 936 -12.81 -6.60 -9.15
CA SER A 936 -12.85 -5.20 -8.73
C SER A 936 -11.55 -4.77 -8.05
N GLY A 937 -11.13 -3.52 -8.25
CA GLY A 937 -9.86 -3.02 -7.76
C GLY A 937 -9.18 -2.04 -8.69
N PHE A 938 -8.81 -2.36 -9.93
CA PHE A 938 -8.93 -3.65 -10.61
C PHE A 938 -7.86 -4.65 -10.14
N LYS A 939 -8.16 -5.95 -10.23
CA LYS A 939 -7.27 -7.04 -9.80
C LYS A 939 -7.13 -8.08 -10.89
N CYS A 940 -5.92 -8.58 -11.11
CA CYS A 940 -5.63 -9.77 -11.91
C CYS A 940 -4.81 -10.73 -11.05
N ASN A 941 -5.24 -11.98 -10.91
CA ASN A 941 -4.55 -12.98 -10.13
C ASN A 941 -4.31 -14.24 -10.96
N SER A 942 -3.15 -14.86 -10.75
CA SER A 942 -2.73 -16.07 -11.46
C SER A 942 -2.31 -17.14 -10.48
N ALA A 943 -2.78 -18.37 -10.68
CA ALA A 943 -2.36 -19.55 -9.94
C ALA A 943 -1.86 -20.63 -10.90
N VAL A 944 -0.66 -21.16 -10.64
CA VAL A 944 -0.04 -22.23 -11.42
C VAL A 944 -0.04 -23.52 -10.62
N TRP A 945 -0.74 -24.52 -11.14
CA TRP A 945 -0.85 -25.84 -10.55
C TRP A 945 -0.04 -26.85 -11.37
N LYS A 946 0.59 -27.81 -10.70
CA LYS A 946 1.14 -29.01 -11.34
C LYS A 946 0.33 -30.22 -10.91
N CYS A 947 -0.19 -30.97 -11.88
CA CYS A 947 -0.88 -32.23 -11.68
C CYS A 947 0.11 -33.29 -11.16
N ILE A 948 -0.22 -33.98 -10.08
CA ILE A 948 0.67 -34.96 -9.40
C ILE A 948 0.05 -36.36 -9.22
N SER A 949 -1.27 -36.49 -9.33
CA SER A 949 -1.99 -37.76 -9.46
C SER A 949 -2.63 -37.85 -10.85
N GLU A 950 -2.95 -39.04 -11.34
CA GLU A 950 -3.79 -39.15 -12.54
C GLU A 950 -5.24 -38.78 -12.19
N PRO A 951 -5.88 -37.77 -12.83
CA PRO A 951 -7.28 -37.47 -12.60
C PRO A 951 -8.16 -38.62 -13.09
N ASN A 952 -9.17 -39.02 -12.31
CA ASN A 952 -10.15 -40.01 -12.73
C ASN A 952 -11.34 -39.31 -13.41
N PRO A 953 -11.52 -39.40 -14.75
CA PRO A 953 -12.59 -38.70 -15.45
C PRO A 953 -13.99 -39.24 -15.09
N ASN A 954 -14.08 -40.48 -14.59
CA ASN A 954 -15.33 -41.12 -14.18
C ASN A 954 -15.75 -40.74 -12.74
N LEU A 955 -14.98 -39.89 -12.06
CA LEU A 955 -15.26 -39.46 -10.69
C LEU A 955 -16.39 -38.41 -10.69
N ARG A 956 -17.45 -38.65 -9.90
CA ARG A 956 -18.61 -37.74 -9.82
C ARG A 956 -18.15 -36.31 -9.53
N ASN A 957 -18.58 -35.39 -10.40
CA ASN A 957 -18.25 -33.97 -10.35
C ASN A 957 -19.33 -33.17 -11.11
N ALA A 958 -19.24 -31.83 -11.15
CA ALA A 958 -20.28 -30.96 -11.74
C ALA A 958 -20.51 -31.15 -13.25
N TRP A 959 -19.57 -31.75 -13.98
CA TRP A 959 -19.68 -32.06 -15.41
C TRP A 959 -20.11 -33.50 -15.72
N ALA A 960 -19.98 -34.42 -14.76
CA ALA A 960 -19.98 -35.86 -14.99
C ALA A 960 -21.28 -36.43 -15.60
N ASP A 961 -22.40 -35.73 -15.45
CA ASP A 961 -23.72 -36.11 -15.98
C ASP A 961 -23.81 -35.99 -17.52
N ARG A 962 -23.23 -34.94 -18.10
CA ARG A 962 -23.40 -34.61 -19.53
C ARG A 962 -22.16 -34.05 -20.23
N ILE A 963 -20.96 -34.26 -19.68
CA ILE A 963 -19.67 -33.87 -20.31
C ILE A 963 -19.48 -34.37 -21.76
N HIS A 964 -20.15 -35.45 -22.14
CA HIS A 964 -20.11 -36.03 -23.47
C HIS A 964 -20.84 -35.18 -24.53
N LEU A 965 -21.71 -34.25 -24.14
CA LEU A 965 -22.41 -33.32 -25.05
C LEU A 965 -21.57 -32.09 -25.43
N TYR A 966 -20.41 -31.91 -24.80
CA TYR A 966 -19.52 -30.77 -25.01
C TYR A 966 -18.28 -31.18 -25.84
N PRO A 967 -17.55 -30.24 -26.46
CA PRO A 967 -17.91 -28.84 -26.65
C PRO A 967 -19.13 -28.70 -27.58
N VAL A 968 -19.94 -27.69 -27.33
CA VAL A 968 -21.04 -27.29 -28.22
C VAL A 968 -20.57 -26.18 -29.15
N GLU A 969 -21.11 -26.12 -30.37
CA GLU A 969 -20.87 -24.97 -31.25
C GLU A 969 -21.64 -23.75 -30.73
N ILE A 970 -20.91 -22.78 -30.19
CA ILE A 970 -21.47 -21.48 -29.79
C ILE A 970 -21.48 -20.58 -31.03
N PRO A 971 -22.64 -20.08 -31.48
CA PRO A 971 -22.70 -19.20 -32.64
C PRO A 971 -21.77 -17.99 -32.52
N ASN A 972 -21.08 -17.65 -33.61
CA ASN A 972 -20.45 -16.36 -33.73
C ASN A 972 -21.54 -15.34 -34.07
N VAL A 973 -22.09 -14.68 -33.05
CA VAL A 973 -22.93 -13.51 -33.26
C VAL A 973 -22.03 -12.43 -33.85
N ALA A 974 -22.12 -12.22 -35.16
CA ALA A 974 -21.30 -11.27 -35.88
C ALA A 974 -21.56 -9.84 -35.37
N GLU A 975 -20.52 -9.02 -35.40
CA GLU A 975 -20.67 -7.59 -35.14
C GLU A 975 -21.46 -6.95 -36.30
N HIS A 976 -22.68 -6.55 -35.99
CA HIS A 976 -23.54 -5.63 -36.74
C HIS A 976 -23.82 -4.43 -35.83
#